data_AF-A0A537DAT0-F1
#
_entry.id   AF-A0A537DAT0-F1
#
_cell.length_a   1.000
_cell.length_b   1.000
_cell.length_c   1.000
_cell.angle_alpha   90.00
_cell.angle_beta   90.00
_cell.angle_gamma   90.00
#
_symmetry.space_group_name_H-M   'P 1'
#
loop_
_entity.id
_entity.type
_entity.pdbx_description
1 polymer ?
#
loop_
_entity_poly.entity_id
_entity_poly.type
_entity_poly.pdbx_seq_one_letter_code
_entity_poly.pdbx_strand_id
1 'polypeptide(L)'
;MGPIAIPIKGCRLCHSRTLVRILSLGNQHVSDFVTPEGDSPRSPLELMRCTSCTLVQLKHTFPRDSLYRHYWYRSGISSTMRKALEDIVLKSCEIARPKNGDIVVDIGCNDGTLLRSYKIPGLRLVGFEPAKNLVEEARKGTEFVFNDFFGHELFRQKFPGSKAKLLTSIAMFYDLDDPDPFVADIVKCLDPQGVWVIQQNYLCSMLEQNGFDNIGHEHLTYYSLGTMGRLLSNHDLEIFDVEKNDVNGGSFRTYVARKGQFPVQESVEEMKEFERKLFAIKPSIYSTFAKNIRRIRAQLSQFISSQVGDGKTVYVYGACYDTETRAVTTDGFKTFDQLKDDDRIITLNPRTKEIETQTVQEIIIQPYKGPMICFRGKRVDLCVTPDHNMLVETWHSGKLAYEKAHKTRTRSCFKLPRGKWRGIQNETFQITRFVDKSSFRLRARKISDEIPTVDFLYLLGLYIGDGYCDTHSQGFIVNYCVPEGDKARQSLKATLERNSILYREESRGREIHVSSKALVRIFSECGRGAHEKRIPEWALKYAPNELSFLLKGLIDSDGWQEKGPEGRMRYVTVSEHLVHGLVQLGFKLGFYPTVSRRESKSTFRDEHTTSTISYIVNMARTRPVVYNRKQDGTPNLTEKEYDGIIWCATVPNHNFLVERNGKFAFCGNSTRGNTILQYCRLDNRLIKKATDANPEKWGLRIPGTGIPIVSKVEARHDNPDYFLVLPHHFLEEIRREEREYLHSGGKFIVPLPQFRLVGS
;
A
#
# COMPACT_ATOMS: atom_id res chain seq x y z
N MET A 1 -8.67 -41.12 -0.38
CA MET A 1 -8.13 -41.09 -1.76
C MET A 1 -6.62 -41.36 -1.70
N GLY A 2 -6.01 -41.93 -2.75
CA GLY A 2 -4.58 -42.24 -2.77
C GLY A 2 -3.67 -40.99 -2.80
N PRO A 3 -2.34 -41.15 -2.72
CA PRO A 3 -1.42 -40.02 -2.79
C PRO A 3 -1.51 -39.35 -4.17
N ILE A 4 -1.97 -38.09 -4.17
CA ILE A 4 -2.08 -37.25 -5.38
C ILE A 4 -0.69 -36.80 -5.88
N ALA A 5 0.35 -36.93 -5.06
CA ALA A 5 1.71 -36.49 -5.36
C ALA A 5 2.63 -37.60 -5.89
N ILE A 6 3.44 -37.25 -6.88
CA ILE A 6 4.35 -38.17 -7.59
C ILE A 6 5.77 -38.06 -6.99
N PRO A 7 6.44 -39.16 -6.58
CA PRO A 7 7.83 -39.13 -6.15
C PRO A 7 8.79 -38.98 -7.33
N ILE A 8 9.83 -38.15 -7.17
CA ILE A 8 10.88 -37.98 -8.19
C ILE A 8 11.77 -39.23 -8.30
N LYS A 9 12.18 -39.57 -9.52
CA LYS A 9 13.07 -40.71 -9.82
C LYS A 9 14.56 -40.39 -9.68
N GLY A 10 14.90 -39.11 -9.52
CA GLY A 10 16.26 -38.57 -9.40
C GLY A 10 16.22 -37.05 -9.21
N CYS A 11 17.40 -36.43 -9.07
CA CYS A 11 17.52 -34.97 -8.94
C CYS A 11 16.94 -34.22 -10.17
N ARG A 12 16.13 -33.18 -9.94
CA ARG A 12 15.57 -32.32 -11.01
C ARG A 12 16.59 -31.58 -11.89
N LEU A 13 17.85 -31.47 -11.47
CA LEU A 13 18.88 -30.71 -12.18
C LEU A 13 19.96 -31.57 -12.84
N CYS A 14 20.28 -32.74 -12.28
CA CYS A 14 21.33 -33.61 -12.82
C CYS A 14 20.95 -35.08 -12.92
N HIS A 15 19.67 -35.40 -12.69
CA HIS A 15 19.07 -36.75 -12.72
C HIS A 15 19.74 -37.82 -11.83
N SER A 16 20.78 -37.46 -11.07
CA SER A 16 21.43 -38.33 -10.08
C SER A 16 20.40 -38.88 -9.09
N ARG A 17 20.43 -40.20 -8.90
CA ARG A 17 19.57 -40.92 -7.94
C ARG A 17 20.04 -40.75 -6.48
N THR A 18 21.23 -40.18 -6.27
CA THR A 18 21.82 -40.03 -4.93
C THR A 18 21.31 -38.77 -4.25
N LEU A 19 20.16 -38.91 -3.58
CA LEU A 19 19.51 -37.87 -2.78
C LEU A 19 19.62 -38.19 -1.29
N VAL A 20 20.08 -37.23 -0.48
CA VAL A 20 20.09 -37.34 0.99
C VAL A 20 19.00 -36.48 1.60
N ARG A 21 18.22 -37.03 2.52
CA ARG A 21 17.13 -36.31 3.20
C ARG A 21 17.70 -35.29 4.20
N ILE A 22 17.32 -34.02 4.07
CA ILE A 22 17.57 -32.98 5.09
C ILE A 22 16.54 -33.12 6.21
N LEU A 23 15.25 -33.05 5.85
CA LEU A 23 14.13 -32.95 6.77
C LEU A 23 12.88 -33.56 6.13
N SER A 24 11.92 -33.98 6.96
CA SER A 24 10.56 -34.24 6.53
C SER A 24 9.62 -33.49 7.45
N LEU A 25 8.67 -32.76 6.89
CA LEU A 25 7.54 -32.18 7.62
C LEU A 25 6.34 -33.15 7.67
N GLY A 26 6.46 -34.34 7.07
CA GLY A 26 5.38 -35.32 6.96
C GLY A 26 4.33 -34.95 5.90
N ASN A 27 3.14 -35.57 5.99
CA ASN A 27 2.03 -35.33 5.07
C ASN A 27 1.24 -34.10 5.51
N GLN A 28 1.44 -33.01 4.77
CA GLN A 28 0.84 -31.70 4.98
C GLN A 28 -0.33 -31.51 4.01
N HIS A 29 -1.38 -30.81 4.41
CA HIS A 29 -2.45 -30.37 3.52
C HIS A 29 -1.93 -29.23 2.63
N VAL A 30 -2.36 -29.23 1.38
CA VAL A 30 -2.05 -28.17 0.40
C VAL A 30 -2.66 -26.84 0.86
N SER A 31 -1.96 -25.75 0.57
CA SER A 31 -2.34 -24.39 0.98
C SER A 31 -3.61 -23.94 0.26
N ASP A 32 -4.69 -23.76 1.01
CA ASP A 32 -6.01 -23.34 0.53
C ASP A 32 -6.84 -22.80 1.73
N PHE A 33 -8.13 -22.50 1.53
CA PHE A 33 -9.09 -22.21 2.60
C PHE A 33 -10.38 -23.01 2.37
N VAL A 34 -10.80 -23.79 3.36
CA VAL A 34 -11.91 -24.76 3.20
C VAL A 34 -13.12 -24.41 4.07
N THR A 35 -14.33 -24.74 3.58
CA THR A 35 -15.56 -24.67 4.39
C THR A 35 -15.48 -25.61 5.61
N PRO A 36 -16.35 -25.47 6.63
CA PRO A 36 -16.35 -26.35 7.80
C PRO A 36 -16.43 -27.86 7.49
N GLU A 37 -17.06 -28.22 6.36
CA GLU A 37 -17.24 -29.57 5.82
C GLU A 37 -16.19 -29.96 4.77
N GLY A 38 -15.38 -29.00 4.29
CA GLY A 38 -14.38 -29.20 3.24
C GLY A 38 -13.06 -29.77 3.77
N ASP A 39 -12.31 -30.44 2.89
CA ASP A 39 -10.94 -30.91 3.16
C ASP A 39 -10.01 -30.53 2.00
N SER A 40 -8.73 -30.35 2.31
CA SER A 40 -7.66 -30.10 1.33
C SER A 40 -6.83 -31.37 1.14
N PRO A 41 -6.39 -31.69 -0.09
CA PRO A 41 -5.58 -32.86 -0.35
C PRO A 41 -4.26 -32.83 0.43
N ARG A 42 -3.77 -34.01 0.83
CA ARG A 42 -2.54 -34.17 1.60
C ARG A 42 -1.39 -34.70 0.76
N SER A 43 -0.20 -34.14 0.96
CA SER A 43 1.02 -34.57 0.28
C SER A 43 2.27 -34.47 1.18
N PRO A 44 3.22 -35.43 1.09
CA PRO A 44 4.48 -35.43 1.83
C PRO A 44 5.44 -34.30 1.45
N LEU A 45 5.73 -33.41 2.40
CA LEU A 45 6.85 -32.45 2.31
C LEU A 45 8.13 -33.10 2.87
N GLU A 46 8.86 -33.80 1.98
CA GLU A 46 10.19 -34.36 2.25
C GLU A 46 11.27 -33.54 1.53
N LEU A 47 12.10 -32.81 2.29
CA LEU A 47 13.17 -31.97 1.75
C LEU A 47 14.45 -32.79 1.58
N MET A 48 14.94 -32.86 0.35
CA MET A 48 16.09 -33.65 -0.11
C MET A 48 17.20 -32.73 -0.63
N ARG A 49 18.44 -33.20 -0.57
CA ARG A 49 19.61 -32.59 -1.21
C ARG A 49 20.28 -33.60 -2.14
N CYS A 50 20.55 -33.21 -3.37
CA CYS A 50 21.40 -34.04 -4.25
C CYS A 50 22.85 -34.02 -3.77
N THR A 51 23.52 -35.16 -3.70
CA THR A 51 24.95 -35.21 -3.36
C THR A 51 25.85 -34.84 -4.55
N SER A 52 25.36 -34.97 -5.79
CA SER A 52 26.12 -34.73 -7.02
C SER A 52 26.11 -33.28 -7.52
N CYS A 53 25.05 -32.53 -7.21
CA CYS A 53 24.88 -31.13 -7.66
C CYS A 53 24.37 -30.17 -6.58
N THR A 54 24.34 -30.60 -5.32
CA THR A 54 23.91 -29.85 -4.12
C THR A 54 22.50 -29.26 -4.11
N LEU A 55 21.73 -29.31 -5.22
CA LEU A 55 20.35 -28.82 -5.29
C LEU A 55 19.48 -29.38 -4.16
N VAL A 56 18.84 -28.48 -3.43
CA VAL A 56 17.81 -28.77 -2.44
C VAL A 56 16.44 -28.75 -3.13
N GLN A 57 15.61 -29.75 -2.85
CA GLN A 57 14.34 -29.97 -3.55
C GLN A 57 13.38 -30.85 -2.75
N LEU A 58 12.08 -30.80 -3.04
CA LEU A 58 11.11 -31.74 -2.50
C LEU A 58 11.23 -33.11 -3.19
N LYS A 59 11.06 -34.19 -2.44
CA LYS A 59 11.03 -35.58 -2.97
C LYS A 59 9.79 -35.86 -3.84
N HIS A 60 8.73 -35.08 -3.69
CA HIS A 60 7.46 -35.30 -4.36
C HIS A 60 6.98 -34.03 -5.05
N THR A 61 6.13 -34.22 -6.05
CA THR A 61 5.50 -33.16 -6.85
C THR A 61 4.00 -33.26 -6.68
N PHE A 62 3.35 -32.15 -6.34
CA PHE A 62 1.89 -32.05 -6.39
C PHE A 62 1.44 -31.57 -7.78
N PRO A 63 0.30 -32.04 -8.33
CA PRO A 63 -0.14 -31.63 -9.66
C PRO A 63 -0.35 -30.11 -9.75
N ARG A 64 0.42 -29.46 -10.64
CA ARG A 64 0.42 -28.00 -10.82
C ARG A 64 -0.97 -27.43 -11.18
N ASP A 65 -1.78 -28.16 -11.93
CA ASP A 65 -3.15 -27.73 -12.26
C ASP A 65 -4.05 -27.64 -11.02
N SER A 66 -3.80 -28.43 -9.98
CA SER A 66 -4.51 -28.35 -8.71
C SER A 66 -4.03 -27.20 -7.81
N LEU A 67 -2.83 -26.65 -8.04
CA LEU A 67 -2.29 -25.51 -7.29
C LEU A 67 -2.63 -24.17 -7.94
N TYR A 68 -2.49 -24.09 -9.26
CA TYR A 68 -2.41 -22.80 -9.96
C TYR A 68 -3.58 -22.49 -10.90
N ARG A 69 -4.59 -23.36 -11.08
CA ARG A 69 -5.75 -23.01 -11.93
C ARG A 69 -6.76 -22.09 -11.24
N HIS A 70 -6.73 -22.04 -9.90
CA HIS A 70 -7.44 -21.06 -9.08
C HIS A 70 -6.49 -20.65 -7.95
N TYR A 71 -6.12 -19.37 -7.86
CA TYR A 71 -5.03 -18.95 -6.97
C TYR A 71 -5.38 -17.69 -6.16
N TRP A 72 -5.17 -17.75 -4.84
CA TRP A 72 -5.60 -16.73 -3.87
C TRP A 72 -4.58 -15.59 -3.64
N TYR A 73 -3.40 -15.62 -4.28
CA TYR A 73 -2.40 -14.55 -4.17
C TYR A 73 -2.55 -13.55 -5.33
N ARG A 74 -2.53 -12.25 -5.01
CA ARG A 74 -2.51 -11.14 -5.97
C ARG A 74 -1.32 -10.23 -5.68
N SER A 75 -0.47 -10.00 -6.68
CA SER A 75 0.78 -9.24 -6.58
C SER A 75 0.60 -7.72 -6.44
N GLY A 76 -0.49 -7.18 -6.96
CA GLY A 76 -0.83 -5.76 -6.93
C GLY A 76 -1.28 -5.24 -5.56
N ILE A 77 -1.79 -6.14 -4.70
CA ILE A 77 -2.33 -5.84 -3.37
C ILE A 77 -1.24 -5.28 -2.44
N SER A 78 -0.11 -5.99 -2.29
CA SER A 78 0.95 -5.51 -1.41
C SER A 78 1.83 -4.49 -2.12
N SER A 79 1.97 -3.29 -1.57
CA SER A 79 2.90 -2.31 -2.14
C SER A 79 4.37 -2.62 -1.93
N THR A 80 4.72 -3.34 -0.87
CA THR A 80 6.08 -3.85 -0.69
C THR A 80 6.40 -4.77 -1.86
N MET A 81 5.40 -5.54 -2.34
CA MET A 81 5.50 -6.29 -3.58
C MET A 81 5.50 -5.37 -4.81
N ARG A 82 4.53 -4.44 -4.98
CA ARG A 82 4.51 -3.53 -6.15
C ARG A 82 5.81 -2.75 -6.34
N LYS A 83 6.36 -2.16 -5.27
CA LYS A 83 7.66 -1.48 -5.30
C LYS A 83 8.82 -2.41 -5.65
N ALA A 84 8.79 -3.66 -5.16
CA ALA A 84 9.78 -4.66 -5.54
C ALA A 84 9.67 -5.04 -7.03
N LEU A 85 8.45 -5.12 -7.58
CA LEU A 85 8.21 -5.36 -9.01
C LEU A 85 8.58 -4.14 -9.87
N GLU A 86 8.32 -2.93 -9.41
CA GLU A 86 8.79 -1.67 -10.05
C GLU A 86 10.33 -1.60 -10.05
N ASP A 87 11.00 -1.93 -8.95
CA ASP A 87 12.47 -1.99 -8.84
C ASP A 87 13.07 -3.08 -9.74
N ILE A 88 12.41 -4.24 -9.89
CA ILE A 88 12.76 -5.25 -10.90
C ILE A 88 12.72 -4.62 -12.29
N VAL A 89 11.61 -3.98 -12.66
CA VAL A 89 11.43 -3.41 -14.01
C VAL A 89 12.46 -2.32 -14.31
N LEU A 90 12.72 -1.41 -13.37
CA LEU A 90 13.70 -0.33 -13.53
C LEU A 90 15.09 -0.87 -13.85
N LYS A 91 15.67 -1.69 -12.95
CA LYS A 91 17.01 -2.26 -13.14
C LYS A 91 17.10 -3.15 -14.38
N SER A 92 16.06 -3.94 -14.65
CA SER A 92 16.01 -4.79 -15.85
C SER A 92 16.04 -3.97 -17.14
N CYS A 93 15.40 -2.79 -17.17
CA CYS A 93 15.42 -1.89 -18.32
C CYS A 93 16.76 -1.16 -18.49
N GLU A 94 17.43 -0.77 -17.40
CA GLU A 94 18.76 -0.13 -17.45
C GLU A 94 19.80 -1.05 -18.10
N ILE A 95 19.71 -2.34 -17.80
CA ILE A 95 20.59 -3.39 -18.34
C ILE A 95 20.16 -3.80 -19.77
N ALA A 96 18.92 -4.23 -19.97
CA ALA A 96 18.47 -4.79 -21.24
C ALA A 96 18.24 -3.74 -22.35
N ARG A 97 18.00 -2.48 -21.96
CA ARG A 97 17.74 -1.33 -22.85
C ARG A 97 16.72 -1.63 -23.98
N PRO A 98 15.52 -2.13 -23.65
CA PRO A 98 14.53 -2.49 -24.66
C PRO A 98 13.97 -1.24 -25.36
N LYS A 99 13.58 -1.41 -26.62
CA LYS A 99 13.17 -0.35 -27.55
C LYS A 99 11.72 -0.56 -28.02
N ASN A 100 11.15 0.46 -28.66
CA ASN A 100 9.85 0.36 -29.32
C ASN A 100 9.82 -0.84 -30.30
N GLY A 101 8.81 -1.70 -30.16
CA GLY A 101 8.65 -2.95 -30.91
C GLY A 101 9.17 -4.20 -30.18
N ASP A 102 10.04 -4.06 -29.18
CA ASP A 102 10.58 -5.20 -28.44
C ASP A 102 9.50 -5.88 -27.58
N ILE A 103 9.55 -7.22 -27.54
CA ILE A 103 8.68 -8.03 -26.69
C ILE A 103 9.30 -8.17 -25.29
N VAL A 104 8.48 -7.94 -24.27
CA VAL A 104 8.78 -8.24 -22.87
C VAL A 104 7.80 -9.29 -22.37
N VAL A 105 8.32 -10.35 -21.75
CA VAL A 105 7.52 -11.51 -21.31
C VAL A 105 7.66 -11.70 -19.81
N ASP A 106 6.54 -11.76 -19.09
CA ASP A 106 6.50 -12.12 -17.66
C ASP A 106 5.84 -13.50 -17.47
N ILE A 107 6.55 -14.40 -16.79
CA ILE A 107 6.12 -15.79 -16.57
C ILE A 107 5.66 -15.95 -15.13
N GLY A 108 4.40 -16.36 -14.95
CA GLY A 108 3.72 -16.26 -13.66
C GLY A 108 3.29 -14.83 -13.37
N CYS A 109 2.76 -14.13 -14.38
CA CYS A 109 2.53 -12.69 -14.31
C CYS A 109 1.41 -12.27 -13.32
N ASN A 110 0.70 -13.24 -12.74
CA ASN A 110 -0.32 -13.04 -11.73
C ASN A 110 -1.40 -12.06 -12.23
N ASP A 111 -1.74 -11.02 -11.48
CA ASP A 111 -2.66 -9.96 -11.88
C ASP A 111 -2.09 -8.96 -12.91
N GLY A 112 -0.89 -9.19 -13.46
CA GLY A 112 -0.25 -8.35 -14.49
C GLY A 112 0.48 -7.11 -13.96
N THR A 113 0.63 -6.98 -12.64
CA THR A 113 1.22 -5.80 -11.98
C THR A 113 2.65 -5.48 -12.45
N LEU A 114 3.51 -6.49 -12.64
CA LEU A 114 4.87 -6.27 -13.13
C LEU A 114 4.87 -5.74 -14.56
N LEU A 115 4.08 -6.36 -15.46
CA LEU A 115 3.98 -5.93 -16.86
C LEU A 115 3.51 -4.46 -16.98
N ARG A 116 2.52 -4.04 -16.19
CA ARG A 116 2.06 -2.64 -16.16
C ARG A 116 3.10 -1.65 -15.63
N SER A 117 4.20 -2.12 -15.04
CA SER A 117 5.28 -1.26 -14.54
C SER A 117 6.25 -0.80 -15.63
N TYR A 118 6.30 -1.46 -16.81
CA TYR A 118 7.09 -0.99 -17.95
C TYR A 118 6.52 0.32 -18.53
N LYS A 119 7.40 1.33 -18.73
CA LYS A 119 7.00 2.68 -19.17
C LYS A 119 7.54 3.10 -20.55
N ILE A 120 8.31 2.26 -21.22
CA ILE A 120 8.91 2.57 -22.53
C ILE A 120 7.82 2.42 -23.61
N PRO A 121 7.52 3.48 -24.41
CA PRO A 121 6.45 3.42 -25.40
C PRO A 121 6.68 2.39 -26.50
N GLY A 122 5.63 1.67 -26.85
CA GLY A 122 5.65 0.66 -27.93
C GLY A 122 6.30 -0.67 -27.53
N LEU A 123 6.59 -0.92 -26.25
CA LEU A 123 6.89 -2.27 -25.78
C LEU A 123 5.68 -3.19 -25.90
N ARG A 124 5.95 -4.43 -26.28
CA ARG A 124 4.96 -5.49 -26.49
C ARG A 124 4.92 -6.38 -25.24
N LEU A 125 3.97 -6.09 -24.35
CA LEU A 125 3.89 -6.68 -23.02
C LEU A 125 3.09 -8.00 -23.05
N VAL A 126 3.73 -9.11 -22.71
CA VAL A 126 3.16 -10.46 -22.82
C VAL A 126 3.25 -11.19 -21.48
N GLY A 127 2.16 -11.81 -21.04
CA GLY A 127 2.10 -12.57 -19.78
C GLY A 127 1.74 -14.04 -19.96
N PHE A 128 2.22 -14.89 -19.05
CA PHE A 128 1.74 -16.26 -18.86
C PHE A 128 1.18 -16.42 -17.45
N GLU A 129 -0.10 -16.78 -17.33
CA GLU A 129 -0.79 -16.95 -16.06
C GLU A 129 -1.82 -18.11 -16.12
N PRO A 130 -1.57 -19.26 -15.46
CA PRO A 130 -2.51 -20.39 -15.46
C PRO A 130 -3.78 -20.18 -14.61
N ALA A 131 -3.81 -19.21 -13.68
CA ALA A 131 -4.92 -18.99 -12.76
C ALA A 131 -6.09 -18.25 -13.41
N LYS A 132 -7.20 -18.96 -13.66
CA LYS A 132 -8.35 -18.43 -14.39
C LYS A 132 -8.97 -17.20 -13.74
N ASN A 133 -8.91 -17.10 -12.41
CA ASN A 133 -9.43 -16.00 -11.60
C ASN A 133 -8.55 -14.72 -11.60
N LEU A 134 -7.36 -14.77 -12.22
CA LEU A 134 -6.41 -13.65 -12.33
C LEU A 134 -6.29 -13.10 -13.75
N VAL A 135 -6.50 -13.93 -14.78
CA VAL A 135 -6.24 -13.59 -16.19
C VAL A 135 -7.02 -12.37 -16.72
N GLU A 136 -8.23 -12.10 -16.22
CA GLU A 136 -8.98 -10.90 -16.61
C GLU A 136 -8.26 -9.61 -16.18
N GLU A 137 -7.71 -9.59 -14.96
CA GLU A 137 -6.92 -8.48 -14.44
C GLU A 137 -5.55 -8.41 -15.13
N ALA A 138 -4.92 -9.55 -15.35
CA ALA A 138 -3.62 -9.66 -16.02
C ALA A 138 -3.62 -9.03 -17.41
N ARG A 139 -4.72 -9.17 -18.16
CA ARG A 139 -4.85 -8.63 -19.52
C ARG A 139 -4.86 -7.10 -19.57
N LYS A 140 -5.29 -6.42 -18.50
CA LYS A 140 -5.38 -4.95 -18.48
C LYS A 140 -3.99 -4.33 -18.62
N GLY A 141 -3.82 -3.53 -19.67
CA GLY A 141 -2.55 -2.85 -19.97
C GLY A 141 -1.45 -3.74 -20.57
N THR A 142 -1.81 -4.91 -21.11
CA THR A 142 -0.87 -5.83 -21.80
C THR A 142 -1.29 -6.04 -23.26
N GLU A 143 -0.37 -6.50 -24.12
CA GLU A 143 -0.72 -6.92 -25.48
C GLU A 143 -1.41 -8.29 -25.47
N PHE A 144 -0.92 -9.23 -24.65
CA PHE A 144 -1.51 -10.56 -24.57
C PHE A 144 -1.18 -11.28 -23.26
N VAL A 145 -2.13 -12.06 -22.73
CA VAL A 145 -1.90 -13.00 -21.64
C VAL A 145 -2.41 -14.39 -22.01
N PHE A 146 -1.50 -15.37 -22.00
CA PHE A 146 -1.80 -16.79 -22.12
C PHE A 146 -2.40 -17.29 -20.80
N ASN A 147 -3.60 -17.89 -20.85
CA ASN A 147 -4.21 -18.58 -19.72
C ASN A 147 -3.65 -20.02 -19.61
N ASP A 148 -2.33 -20.14 -19.50
CA ASP A 148 -1.67 -21.43 -19.37
C ASP A 148 -0.25 -21.29 -18.82
N PHE A 149 0.36 -22.44 -18.52
CA PHE A 149 1.77 -22.53 -18.18
C PHE A 149 2.66 -22.12 -19.36
N PHE A 150 3.84 -21.58 -19.06
CA PHE A 150 4.81 -21.16 -20.08
C PHE A 150 5.33 -22.35 -20.92
N GLY A 151 5.53 -22.07 -22.21
CA GLY A 151 6.21 -22.93 -23.16
C GLY A 151 6.49 -22.19 -24.47
N HIS A 152 7.63 -22.48 -25.09
CA HIS A 152 8.08 -21.83 -26.32
C HIS A 152 7.09 -22.01 -27.48
N GLU A 153 6.43 -23.16 -27.57
CA GLU A 153 5.52 -23.46 -28.68
C GLU A 153 4.28 -22.55 -28.67
N LEU A 154 3.71 -22.26 -27.50
CA LEU A 154 2.61 -21.29 -27.36
C LEU A 154 3.05 -19.88 -27.76
N PHE A 155 4.25 -19.48 -27.32
CA PHE A 155 4.85 -18.19 -27.70
C PHE A 155 5.07 -18.10 -29.22
N ARG A 156 5.69 -19.13 -29.82
CA ARG A 156 6.01 -19.21 -31.25
C ARG A 156 4.76 -19.17 -32.14
N GLN A 157 3.68 -19.84 -31.75
CA GLN A 157 2.42 -19.82 -32.50
C GLN A 157 1.77 -18.43 -32.52
N LYS A 158 1.82 -17.70 -31.40
CA LYS A 158 1.24 -16.36 -31.26
C LYS A 158 2.14 -15.25 -31.84
N PHE A 159 3.45 -15.42 -31.73
CA PHE A 159 4.48 -14.43 -32.09
C PHE A 159 5.55 -15.07 -33.02
N PRO A 160 5.17 -15.53 -34.22
CA PRO A 160 6.08 -16.25 -35.12
C PRO A 160 7.31 -15.40 -35.47
N GLY A 161 8.49 -16.02 -35.42
CA GLY A 161 9.78 -15.38 -35.70
C GLY A 161 10.25 -14.35 -34.67
N SER A 162 9.43 -14.01 -33.66
CA SER A 162 9.76 -12.99 -32.66
C SER A 162 10.61 -13.53 -31.52
N LYS A 163 11.28 -12.63 -30.78
CA LYS A 163 12.06 -12.94 -29.58
C LYS A 163 11.71 -11.95 -28.47
N ALA A 164 11.83 -12.39 -27.22
CA ALA A 164 11.70 -11.54 -26.04
C ALA A 164 13.04 -10.86 -25.73
N LYS A 165 13.03 -9.52 -25.68
CA LYS A 165 14.21 -8.73 -25.28
C LYS A 165 14.47 -8.82 -23.78
N LEU A 166 13.39 -8.96 -23.01
CA LEU A 166 13.43 -9.07 -21.56
C LEU A 166 12.41 -10.12 -21.12
N LEU A 167 12.86 -11.08 -20.32
CA LEU A 167 12.05 -12.11 -19.68
C LEU A 167 12.08 -11.93 -18.16
N THR A 168 10.96 -12.09 -17.47
CA THR A 168 10.88 -12.11 -16.00
C THR A 168 10.25 -13.40 -15.49
N SER A 169 10.71 -13.86 -14.32
CA SER A 169 10.20 -15.05 -13.63
C SER A 169 10.27 -14.81 -12.13
N ILE A 170 9.22 -14.22 -11.56
CA ILE A 170 9.22 -13.71 -10.18
C ILE A 170 8.38 -14.61 -9.30
N ALA A 171 8.98 -15.08 -8.20
CA ALA A 171 8.34 -15.92 -7.19
C ALA A 171 7.63 -17.19 -7.73
N MET A 172 8.11 -17.72 -8.88
CA MET A 172 7.60 -18.96 -9.49
C MET A 172 8.68 -19.95 -9.95
N PHE A 173 9.93 -19.53 -10.18
CA PHE A 173 10.93 -20.40 -10.84
C PHE A 173 11.30 -21.64 -10.00
N TYR A 174 11.14 -21.55 -8.67
CA TYR A 174 11.26 -22.66 -7.75
C TYR A 174 10.16 -23.74 -7.84
N ASP A 175 9.04 -23.47 -8.53
CA ASP A 175 7.86 -24.34 -8.62
C ASP A 175 7.98 -25.38 -9.76
N LEU A 176 9.06 -25.32 -10.54
CA LEU A 176 9.27 -26.16 -11.71
C LEU A 176 9.67 -27.59 -11.32
N ASP A 177 8.89 -28.57 -11.79
CA ASP A 177 9.18 -29.99 -11.54
C ASP A 177 10.31 -30.52 -12.42
N ASP A 178 10.39 -30.03 -13.65
CA ASP A 178 11.56 -30.22 -14.51
C ASP A 178 11.97 -28.85 -15.09
N PRO A 179 13.00 -28.20 -14.51
CA PRO A 179 13.42 -26.87 -14.95
C PRO A 179 14.25 -26.91 -16.24
N ASP A 180 14.78 -28.06 -16.68
CA ASP A 180 15.67 -28.12 -17.84
C ASP A 180 14.94 -27.82 -19.17
N PRO A 181 13.77 -28.42 -19.48
CA PRO A 181 12.96 -28.04 -20.64
C PRO A 181 12.47 -26.59 -20.59
N PHE A 182 12.20 -26.07 -19.39
CA PHE A 182 11.80 -24.67 -19.20
C PHE A 182 12.93 -23.72 -19.60
N VAL A 183 14.16 -23.97 -19.14
CA VAL A 183 15.32 -23.15 -19.51
C VAL A 183 15.63 -23.29 -21.02
N ALA A 184 15.48 -24.49 -21.59
CA ALA A 184 15.60 -24.66 -23.05
C ALA A 184 14.56 -23.83 -23.82
N ASP A 185 13.33 -23.71 -23.32
CA ASP A 185 12.29 -22.86 -23.91
C ASP A 185 12.54 -21.37 -23.68
N ILE A 186 13.10 -20.96 -22.54
CA ILE A 186 13.63 -19.60 -22.33
C ILE A 186 14.67 -19.27 -23.40
N VAL A 187 15.65 -20.15 -23.65
CA VAL A 187 16.70 -19.94 -24.66
C VAL A 187 16.14 -19.84 -26.08
N LYS A 188 15.03 -20.52 -26.38
CA LYS A 188 14.33 -20.39 -27.67
C LYS A 188 13.51 -19.10 -27.76
N CYS A 189 12.97 -18.58 -26.65
CA CYS A 189 12.22 -17.32 -26.62
C CYS A 189 13.12 -16.07 -26.54
N LEU A 190 14.26 -16.15 -25.86
CA LEU A 190 15.13 -15.02 -25.53
C LEU A 190 15.94 -14.51 -26.75
N ASP A 191 15.93 -13.19 -26.94
CA ASP A 191 16.77 -12.47 -27.89
C ASP A 191 18.27 -12.78 -27.68
N PRO A 192 19.12 -12.82 -28.72
CA PRO A 192 20.56 -13.03 -28.54
C PRO A 192 21.24 -12.05 -27.58
N GLN A 193 20.76 -10.80 -27.51
CA GLN A 193 21.21 -9.77 -26.58
C GLN A 193 20.16 -9.52 -25.47
N GLY A 194 19.27 -10.48 -25.21
CA GLY A 194 18.20 -10.37 -24.23
C GLY A 194 18.68 -10.65 -22.80
N VAL A 195 17.89 -10.21 -21.83
CA VAL A 195 18.11 -10.47 -20.40
C VAL A 195 16.92 -11.20 -19.81
N TRP A 196 17.18 -12.24 -19.02
CA TRP A 196 16.19 -12.92 -18.19
C TRP A 196 16.47 -12.58 -16.72
N VAL A 197 15.44 -12.14 -16.00
CA VAL A 197 15.54 -11.73 -14.59
C VAL A 197 14.66 -12.62 -13.73
N ILE A 198 15.28 -13.27 -12.75
CA ILE A 198 14.64 -14.19 -11.82
C ILE A 198 14.73 -13.57 -10.43
N GLN A 199 13.63 -13.50 -9.68
CA GLN A 199 13.66 -13.17 -8.25
C GLN A 199 12.82 -14.17 -7.47
N GLN A 200 13.39 -14.80 -6.45
CA GLN A 200 12.73 -15.85 -5.67
C GLN A 200 13.37 -15.99 -4.29
N ASN A 201 12.72 -16.73 -3.38
CA ASN A 201 13.27 -17.06 -2.05
C ASN A 201 14.64 -17.74 -2.20
N TYR A 202 15.60 -17.35 -1.35
CA TYR A 202 17.00 -17.77 -1.45
C TYR A 202 17.32 -18.85 -0.42
N LEU A 203 17.83 -20.01 -0.88
CA LEU A 203 18.14 -21.17 -0.03
C LEU A 203 19.00 -20.80 1.19
N CYS A 204 20.00 -19.94 1.00
CA CYS A 204 20.91 -19.57 2.08
C CYS A 204 20.21 -18.75 3.16
N SER A 205 19.39 -17.76 2.79
CA SER A 205 18.57 -16.99 3.74
C SER A 205 17.56 -17.86 4.46
N MET A 206 16.91 -18.79 3.75
CA MET A 206 16.02 -19.80 4.34
C MET A 206 16.75 -20.66 5.39
N LEU A 207 17.97 -21.12 5.11
CA LEU A 207 18.79 -21.91 6.03
C LEU A 207 19.22 -21.11 7.27
N GLU A 208 19.67 -19.87 7.09
CA GLU A 208 20.10 -18.98 8.18
C GLU A 208 18.94 -18.61 9.12
N GLN A 209 17.78 -18.31 8.56
CA GLN A 209 16.58 -17.91 9.31
C GLN A 209 15.76 -19.10 9.84
N ASN A 210 16.17 -20.35 9.55
CA ASN A 210 15.36 -21.56 9.78
C ASN A 210 13.95 -21.48 9.16
N GLY A 211 13.78 -20.75 8.05
CA GLY A 211 12.49 -20.40 7.42
C GLY A 211 11.81 -21.59 6.74
N PHE A 212 11.36 -22.55 7.54
CA PHE A 212 10.69 -23.77 7.08
C PHE A 212 9.21 -23.57 6.71
N ASP A 213 8.67 -22.39 7.02
CA ASP A 213 7.40 -21.89 6.50
C ASP A 213 7.42 -21.67 4.99
N ASN A 214 8.61 -21.39 4.41
CA ASN A 214 8.84 -21.39 2.96
C ASN A 214 8.77 -22.80 2.32
N ILE A 215 8.59 -23.88 3.09
CA ILE A 215 8.41 -25.23 2.55
C ILE A 215 6.91 -25.47 2.33
N GLY A 216 6.44 -25.26 1.11
CA GLY A 216 5.08 -25.56 0.66
C GLY A 216 5.07 -26.53 -0.53
N HIS A 217 3.89 -27.02 -0.93
CA HIS A 217 3.76 -27.93 -2.09
C HIS A 217 3.97 -27.25 -3.43
N GLU A 218 3.86 -25.92 -3.47
CA GLU A 218 4.22 -25.04 -4.58
C GLU A 218 5.74 -25.09 -4.83
N HIS A 219 6.55 -24.74 -3.82
CA HIS A 219 8.00 -24.63 -3.93
C HIS A 219 8.71 -26.01 -4.01
N LEU A 220 8.94 -26.51 -5.23
CA LEU A 220 9.57 -27.82 -5.49
C LEU A 220 11.10 -27.81 -5.36
N THR A 221 11.76 -26.67 -5.61
CA THR A 221 13.22 -26.52 -5.65
C THR A 221 13.68 -25.30 -4.83
N TYR A 222 14.88 -25.37 -4.26
CA TYR A 222 15.42 -24.31 -3.40
C TYR A 222 16.84 -24.01 -3.86
N TYR A 223 17.01 -22.89 -4.55
CA TYR A 223 18.24 -22.57 -5.26
C TYR A 223 19.26 -21.83 -4.39
N SER A 224 20.49 -22.34 -4.42
CA SER A 224 21.71 -21.57 -4.21
C SER A 224 22.15 -20.96 -5.56
N LEU A 225 22.90 -19.86 -5.52
CA LEU A 225 23.51 -19.23 -6.70
C LEU A 225 24.35 -20.25 -7.50
N GLY A 226 25.20 -21.03 -6.81
CA GLY A 226 25.98 -22.10 -7.45
C GLY A 226 25.12 -23.18 -8.12
N THR A 227 24.00 -23.57 -7.50
CA THR A 227 23.08 -24.56 -8.11
C THR A 227 22.34 -24.00 -9.32
N MET A 228 21.89 -22.75 -9.26
CA MET A 228 21.19 -22.10 -10.36
C MET A 228 22.13 -21.81 -11.54
N GLY A 229 23.33 -21.30 -11.26
CA GLY A 229 24.37 -21.11 -12.28
C GLY A 229 24.74 -22.40 -13.01
N ARG A 230 24.76 -23.55 -12.31
CA ARG A 230 24.97 -24.85 -12.97
C ARG A 230 23.85 -25.22 -13.94
N LEU A 231 22.59 -25.07 -13.54
CA LEU A 231 21.44 -25.30 -14.43
C LEU A 231 21.53 -24.42 -15.68
N LEU A 232 21.76 -23.12 -15.50
CA LEU A 232 21.85 -22.15 -16.59
C LEU A 232 23.02 -22.45 -17.54
N SER A 233 24.17 -22.87 -17.00
CA SER A 233 25.36 -23.19 -17.81
C SER A 233 25.18 -24.38 -18.76
N ASN A 234 24.22 -25.28 -18.51
CA ASN A 234 23.86 -26.36 -19.44
C ASN A 234 23.23 -25.83 -20.74
N HIS A 235 22.68 -24.61 -20.72
CA HIS A 235 21.91 -24.00 -21.81
C HIS A 235 22.60 -22.76 -22.41
N ASP A 236 23.91 -22.64 -22.23
CA ASP A 236 24.73 -21.49 -22.66
C ASP A 236 24.26 -20.14 -22.06
N LEU A 237 23.71 -20.19 -20.84
CA LEU A 237 23.34 -19.01 -20.05
C LEU A 237 24.29 -18.83 -18.86
N GLU A 238 24.53 -17.58 -18.47
CA GLU A 238 25.29 -17.24 -17.27
C GLU A 238 24.60 -16.16 -16.44
N ILE A 239 24.83 -16.21 -15.12
CA ILE A 239 24.41 -15.16 -14.18
C ILE A 239 25.54 -14.13 -14.17
N PHE A 240 25.28 -12.93 -14.68
CA PHE A 240 26.27 -11.86 -14.72
C PHE A 240 26.13 -10.87 -13.57
N ASP A 241 24.97 -10.79 -12.91
CA ASP A 241 24.78 -9.95 -11.72
C ASP A 241 23.74 -10.56 -10.75
N VAL A 242 23.84 -10.25 -9.45
CA VAL A 242 22.98 -10.78 -8.39
C VAL A 242 22.87 -9.84 -7.19
N GLU A 243 21.67 -9.73 -6.61
CA GLU A 243 21.41 -8.97 -5.37
C GLU A 243 20.53 -9.76 -4.38
N LYS A 244 20.62 -9.43 -3.07
CA LYS A 244 19.73 -9.97 -2.01
C LYS A 244 18.72 -8.91 -1.58
N ASN A 245 17.55 -9.34 -1.11
CA ASN A 245 16.57 -8.46 -0.46
C ASN A 245 15.65 -9.24 0.51
N ASP A 246 14.91 -8.53 1.35
CA ASP A 246 14.06 -9.14 2.41
C ASP A 246 12.69 -9.63 1.92
N VAL A 247 12.38 -9.50 0.63
CA VAL A 247 11.09 -9.94 0.06
C VAL A 247 10.94 -11.45 0.25
N ASN A 248 9.72 -11.91 0.56
CA ASN A 248 9.38 -13.33 0.77
C ASN A 248 10.33 -14.05 1.75
N GLY A 249 10.71 -13.37 2.85
CA GLY A 249 11.52 -13.95 3.93
C GLY A 249 13.01 -14.08 3.62
N GLY A 250 13.51 -13.33 2.63
CA GLY A 250 14.88 -13.41 2.14
C GLY A 250 14.93 -14.00 0.74
N SER A 251 14.98 -13.12 -0.26
CA SER A 251 15.08 -13.44 -1.67
C SER A 251 16.43 -13.04 -2.25
N PHE A 252 16.75 -13.65 -3.39
CA PHE A 252 17.78 -13.18 -4.29
C PHE A 252 17.19 -12.90 -5.67
N ARG A 253 17.78 -11.93 -6.36
CA ARG A 253 17.46 -11.59 -7.74
C ARG A 253 18.71 -11.76 -8.59
N THR A 254 18.60 -12.51 -9.68
CA THR A 254 19.70 -12.77 -10.60
C THR A 254 19.37 -12.28 -11.99
N TYR A 255 20.34 -11.64 -12.62
CA TYR A 255 20.29 -11.18 -14.00
C TYR A 255 21.08 -12.17 -14.87
N VAL A 256 20.39 -12.74 -15.86
CA VAL A 256 20.84 -13.87 -16.67
C VAL A 256 20.85 -13.49 -18.15
N ALA A 257 21.89 -13.88 -18.87
CA ALA A 257 22.00 -13.69 -20.31
C ALA A 257 22.75 -14.86 -20.95
N ARG A 258 22.92 -14.83 -22.28
CA ARG A 258 23.83 -15.76 -22.98
C ARG A 258 25.26 -15.57 -22.52
N LYS A 259 26.03 -16.65 -22.48
CA LYS A 259 27.40 -16.65 -22.02
C LYS A 259 28.28 -15.69 -22.84
N GLY A 260 29.04 -14.83 -22.17
CA GLY A 260 29.88 -13.80 -22.77
C GLY A 260 29.12 -12.54 -23.21
N GLN A 261 27.80 -12.46 -23.05
CA GLN A 261 27.00 -11.30 -23.51
C GLN A 261 27.13 -10.07 -22.58
N PHE A 262 27.44 -10.28 -21.30
CA PHE A 262 27.67 -9.22 -20.31
C PHE A 262 28.87 -9.59 -19.42
N PRO A 263 29.66 -8.60 -18.95
CA PRO A 263 30.71 -8.87 -17.97
C PRO A 263 30.09 -9.29 -16.63
N VAL A 264 30.59 -10.39 -16.06
CA VAL A 264 30.19 -10.86 -14.72
C VAL A 264 30.68 -9.85 -13.67
N GLN A 265 29.75 -9.39 -12.83
CA GLN A 265 29.97 -8.39 -11.79
C GLN A 265 30.56 -9.02 -10.50
N GLU A 266 31.20 -8.19 -9.68
CA GLU A 266 31.80 -8.60 -8.40
C GLU A 266 30.79 -9.23 -7.43
N SER A 267 29.54 -8.75 -7.45
CA SER A 267 28.39 -9.27 -6.69
C SER A 267 28.21 -10.79 -6.80
N VAL A 268 28.49 -11.36 -7.97
CA VAL A 268 28.40 -12.79 -8.25
C VAL A 268 29.49 -13.56 -7.50
N GLU A 269 30.70 -13.02 -7.39
CA GLU A 269 31.80 -13.65 -6.66
C GLU A 269 31.68 -13.45 -5.14
N GLU A 270 31.27 -12.26 -4.67
CA GLU A 270 30.92 -12.03 -3.27
C GLU A 270 29.87 -13.03 -2.77
N MET A 271 28.83 -13.27 -3.58
CA MET A 271 27.76 -14.20 -3.20
C MET A 271 28.23 -15.66 -3.25
N LYS A 272 29.07 -16.08 -4.21
CA LYS A 272 29.71 -17.41 -4.18
C LYS A 272 30.58 -17.61 -2.94
N GLU A 273 31.36 -16.60 -2.55
CA GLU A 273 32.22 -16.66 -1.36
C GLU A 273 31.39 -16.74 -0.07
N PHE A 274 30.26 -16.03 -0.02
CA PHE A 274 29.26 -16.19 1.04
C PHE A 274 28.68 -17.62 1.08
N GLU A 275 28.28 -18.20 -0.07
CA GLU A 275 27.81 -19.59 -0.13
C GLU A 275 28.88 -20.59 0.32
N ARG A 276 30.13 -20.40 -0.12
CA ARG A 276 31.27 -21.25 0.25
C ARG A 276 31.49 -21.25 1.76
N LYS A 277 31.44 -20.08 2.40
CA LYS A 277 31.52 -19.93 3.87
C LYS A 277 30.35 -20.64 4.56
N LEU A 278 29.11 -20.40 4.14
CA LEU A 278 27.90 -20.97 4.75
C LEU A 278 27.86 -22.50 4.65
N PHE A 279 28.20 -23.07 3.49
CA PHE A 279 28.19 -24.52 3.28
C PHE A 279 29.40 -25.24 3.91
N ALA A 280 30.48 -24.52 4.26
CA ALA A 280 31.64 -25.08 4.96
C ALA A 280 31.45 -25.23 6.49
N ILE A 281 30.39 -24.67 7.07
CA ILE A 281 30.08 -24.75 8.51
C ILE A 281 30.01 -26.23 8.96
N LYS A 282 30.62 -26.55 10.12
CA LYS A 282 30.58 -27.87 10.76
C LYS A 282 29.92 -27.80 12.15
N PRO A 283 28.98 -28.69 12.49
CA PRO A 283 28.27 -29.63 11.62
C PRO A 283 27.54 -28.93 10.47
N SER A 284 27.31 -29.64 9.35
CA SER A 284 26.79 -29.03 8.12
C SER A 284 25.52 -28.21 8.35
N ILE A 285 25.42 -27.05 7.68
CA ILE A 285 24.29 -26.11 7.82
C ILE A 285 22.93 -26.81 7.66
N TYR A 286 22.81 -27.76 6.73
CA TYR A 286 21.61 -28.59 6.55
C TYR A 286 21.25 -29.43 7.78
N SER A 287 22.25 -30.02 8.45
CA SER A 287 22.01 -30.79 9.69
C SER A 287 21.62 -29.86 10.85
N THR A 288 22.21 -28.67 10.91
CA THR A 288 21.92 -27.63 11.90
C THR A 288 20.50 -27.08 11.72
N PHE A 289 20.12 -26.72 10.49
CA PHE A 289 18.76 -26.35 10.08
C PHE A 289 17.73 -27.42 10.47
N ALA A 290 17.97 -28.68 10.09
CA ALA A 290 17.05 -29.77 10.43
C ALA A 290 16.97 -30.05 11.94
N LYS A 291 18.06 -29.86 12.70
CA LYS A 291 18.05 -29.93 14.18
C LYS A 291 17.27 -28.76 14.78
N ASN A 292 17.52 -27.54 14.30
CA ASN A 292 16.82 -26.32 14.73
C ASN A 292 15.31 -26.44 14.52
N ILE A 293 14.85 -26.91 13.36
CA ILE A 293 13.41 -27.04 13.07
C ILE A 293 12.74 -28.12 13.93
N ARG A 294 13.42 -29.24 14.20
CA ARG A 294 12.93 -30.23 15.19
C ARG A 294 12.86 -29.65 16.59
N ARG A 295 13.86 -28.86 17.00
CA ARG A 295 13.91 -28.16 18.29
C ARG A 295 12.79 -27.12 18.40
N ILE A 296 12.60 -26.26 17.39
CA ILE A 296 11.53 -25.27 17.31
C ILE A 296 10.17 -25.95 17.40
N ARG A 297 9.94 -27.04 16.64
CA ARG A 297 8.72 -27.83 16.75
C ARG A 297 8.52 -28.38 18.17
N ALA A 298 9.54 -29.00 18.76
CA ALA A 298 9.42 -29.57 20.10
C ALA A 298 9.08 -28.48 21.13
N GLN A 299 9.83 -27.38 21.14
CA GLN A 299 9.60 -26.22 22.01
C GLN A 299 8.20 -25.63 21.82
N LEU A 300 7.79 -25.36 20.57
CA LEU A 300 6.49 -24.75 20.25
C LEU A 300 5.33 -25.67 20.64
N SER A 301 5.40 -26.95 20.30
CA SER A 301 4.33 -27.92 20.56
C SER A 301 4.21 -28.21 22.05
N GLN A 302 5.34 -28.43 22.75
CA GLN A 302 5.37 -28.67 24.19
C GLN A 302 4.88 -27.44 24.95
N PHE A 303 5.32 -26.24 24.56
CA PHE A 303 4.89 -24.99 25.19
C PHE A 303 3.39 -24.78 25.04
N ILE A 304 2.86 -24.79 23.81
CA ILE A 304 1.43 -24.58 23.58
C ILE A 304 0.59 -25.67 24.28
N SER A 305 1.00 -26.95 24.20
CA SER A 305 0.26 -28.04 24.85
C SER A 305 0.26 -27.93 26.38
N SER A 306 1.41 -27.56 26.99
CA SER A 306 1.49 -27.30 28.42
C SER A 306 0.58 -26.13 28.81
N GLN A 307 0.68 -24.99 28.13
CA GLN A 307 -0.11 -23.82 28.49
C GLN A 307 -1.62 -24.09 28.32
N VAL A 308 -2.04 -24.76 27.25
CA VAL A 308 -3.45 -25.17 27.08
C VAL A 308 -3.89 -26.20 28.13
N GLY A 309 -2.99 -27.10 28.56
CA GLY A 309 -3.22 -28.00 29.69
C GLY A 309 -3.37 -27.28 31.04
N ASP A 310 -2.63 -26.18 31.23
CA ASP A 310 -2.76 -25.25 32.36
C ASP A 310 -4.02 -24.35 32.26
N GLY A 311 -4.94 -24.63 31.33
CA GLY A 311 -6.18 -23.89 31.10
C GLY A 311 -6.07 -22.64 30.22
N LYS A 312 -4.88 -22.36 29.67
CA LYS A 312 -4.61 -21.13 28.90
C LYS A 312 -5.04 -21.22 27.44
N THR A 313 -5.12 -20.06 26.80
CA THR A 313 -5.73 -19.87 25.49
C THR A 313 -4.74 -19.33 24.45
N VAL A 314 -4.81 -19.83 23.21
CA VAL A 314 -3.83 -19.52 22.13
C VAL A 314 -4.51 -19.23 20.78
N TYR A 315 -4.14 -18.13 20.12
CA TYR A 315 -4.81 -17.56 18.92
C TYR A 315 -3.80 -17.01 17.85
N VAL A 316 -4.27 -16.58 16.67
CA VAL A 316 -3.49 -15.97 15.52
C VAL A 316 -4.11 -14.58 15.09
N TYR A 317 -3.56 -13.78 14.13
CA TYR A 317 -3.62 -12.27 14.13
C TYR A 317 -3.87 -11.42 12.77
N GLY A 318 -5.08 -10.82 12.41
CA GLY A 318 -5.42 -9.73 11.36
C GLY A 318 -6.73 -8.77 11.42
N ALA A 319 -6.70 -7.38 11.22
CA ALA A 319 -7.70 -6.29 11.69
C ALA A 319 -7.88 -4.88 10.92
N CYS A 320 -8.89 -3.99 11.28
CA CYS A 320 -9.42 -2.77 10.53
C CYS A 320 -10.19 -1.56 11.29
N TYR A 321 -10.91 -0.62 10.59
CA TYR A 321 -11.74 0.61 10.98
C TYR A 321 -13.26 0.51 10.61
N ASP A 322 -14.25 1.35 11.04
CA ASP A 322 -15.69 1.26 10.58
C ASP A 322 -16.11 2.05 9.30
N THR A 323 -17.28 1.70 8.73
CA THR A 323 -17.87 2.30 7.51
C THR A 323 -18.12 3.81 7.52
N GLU A 324 -18.46 4.41 8.65
CA GLU A 324 -18.69 5.86 8.79
C GLU A 324 -17.39 6.68 8.64
N THR A 325 -16.23 6.03 8.72
CA THR A 325 -14.92 6.65 8.52
C THR A 325 -14.58 6.67 7.03
N ARG A 326 -14.07 7.80 6.53
CA ARG A 326 -13.64 8.03 5.15
C ARG A 326 -12.14 8.26 5.05
N ALA A 327 -11.53 7.89 3.93
CA ALA A 327 -10.17 8.29 3.54
C ALA A 327 -10.16 9.72 3.03
N VAL A 328 -9.13 10.51 3.38
CA VAL A 328 -8.88 11.82 2.74
C VAL A 328 -7.86 11.65 1.63
N THR A 329 -8.35 11.71 0.39
CA THR A 329 -7.54 11.67 -0.84
C THR A 329 -7.28 13.07 -1.40
N THR A 330 -6.46 13.16 -2.45
CA THR A 330 -6.19 14.44 -3.13
C THR A 330 -7.40 14.97 -3.87
N ASP A 331 -8.30 14.10 -4.34
CA ASP A 331 -9.53 14.42 -5.07
C ASP A 331 -10.79 14.50 -4.19
N GLY A 332 -10.79 13.92 -2.98
CA GLY A 332 -11.85 14.19 -2.00
C GLY A 332 -11.86 13.35 -0.73
N PHE A 333 -13.03 13.21 -0.11
CA PHE A 333 -13.25 12.24 0.98
C PHE A 333 -13.97 11.03 0.41
N LYS A 334 -13.37 9.84 0.53
CA LYS A 334 -13.90 8.59 -0.04
C LYS A 334 -14.27 7.60 1.06
N THR A 335 -15.47 7.05 0.99
CA THR A 335 -15.88 5.89 1.80
C THR A 335 -15.14 4.63 1.35
N PHE A 336 -15.24 3.55 2.12
CA PHE A 336 -14.57 2.27 1.86
C PHE A 336 -14.92 1.65 0.50
N ASP A 337 -16.13 1.90 -0.01
CA ASP A 337 -16.66 1.47 -1.30
C ASP A 337 -16.33 2.43 -2.47
N GLN A 338 -15.91 3.66 -2.16
CA GLN A 338 -15.53 4.68 -3.16
C GLN A 338 -14.02 4.76 -3.38
N LEU A 339 -13.25 4.44 -2.34
CA LEU A 339 -11.80 4.39 -2.37
C LEU A 339 -11.34 3.27 -3.32
N LYS A 340 -10.27 3.49 -4.07
CA LYS A 340 -9.73 2.54 -5.04
C LYS A 340 -8.25 2.27 -4.82
N ASP A 341 -7.78 1.09 -5.20
CA ASP A 341 -6.36 0.86 -5.38
C ASP A 341 -5.85 1.78 -6.51
N ASP A 342 -4.79 2.54 -6.25
CA ASP A 342 -4.30 3.73 -6.99
C ASP A 342 -4.62 5.11 -6.38
N ASP A 343 -5.61 5.20 -5.48
CA ASP A 343 -6.02 6.49 -4.93
C ASP A 343 -4.91 7.20 -4.18
N ARG A 344 -4.75 8.51 -4.44
CA ARG A 344 -3.73 9.34 -3.84
C ARG A 344 -4.20 9.85 -2.48
N ILE A 345 -3.83 9.16 -1.42
CA ILE A 345 -4.28 9.44 -0.04
C ILE A 345 -3.28 10.30 0.73
N ILE A 346 -3.78 11.18 1.58
CA ILE A 346 -2.97 12.04 2.45
C ILE A 346 -2.46 11.19 3.62
N THR A 347 -1.15 11.21 3.87
CA THR A 347 -0.45 10.41 4.89
C THR A 347 0.50 11.29 5.70
N LEU A 348 0.99 10.78 6.82
CA LEU A 348 2.00 11.46 7.63
C LEU A 348 3.22 10.57 7.82
N ASN A 349 4.38 11.00 7.37
CA ASN A 349 5.61 10.27 7.59
C ASN A 349 5.98 10.27 9.09
N PRO A 350 6.02 9.11 9.77
CA PRO A 350 6.23 9.07 11.22
C PRO A 350 7.65 9.45 11.63
N ARG A 351 8.63 9.44 10.69
CA ARG A 351 10.03 9.81 10.94
C ARG A 351 10.26 11.31 10.77
N THR A 352 9.85 11.87 9.63
CA THR A 352 10.08 13.30 9.30
C THR A 352 8.98 14.23 9.86
N LYS A 353 7.80 13.67 10.18
CA LYS A 353 6.53 14.37 10.44
C LYS A 353 6.02 15.15 9.23
N GLU A 354 6.42 14.78 8.02
CA GLU A 354 5.99 15.46 6.81
C GLU A 354 4.68 14.86 6.29
N ILE A 355 3.73 15.74 5.95
CA ILE A 355 2.51 15.36 5.26
C ILE A 355 2.90 14.99 3.84
N GLU A 356 2.63 13.75 3.45
CA GLU A 356 2.95 13.18 2.15
C GLU A 356 1.66 12.72 1.48
N THR A 357 1.63 12.71 0.14
CA THR A 357 0.61 11.97 -0.59
C THR A 357 1.21 10.63 -1.01
N GLN A 358 0.58 9.54 -0.57
CA GLN A 358 0.98 8.18 -0.96
C GLN A 358 -0.18 7.51 -1.69
N THR A 359 0.12 6.52 -2.51
CA THR A 359 -0.90 5.76 -3.25
C THR A 359 -1.44 4.63 -2.38
N VAL A 360 -2.77 4.49 -2.29
CA VAL A 360 -3.49 3.36 -1.69
C VAL A 360 -3.09 2.07 -2.39
N GLN A 361 -2.97 1.02 -1.59
CA GLN A 361 -2.20 -0.17 -1.97
C GLN A 361 -3.06 -1.40 -2.08
N GLU A 362 -3.89 -1.55 -1.06
CA GLU A 362 -4.91 -2.55 -0.86
C GLU A 362 -5.97 -1.87 0.01
N ILE A 363 -7.23 -2.15 -0.27
CA ILE A 363 -8.34 -1.76 0.58
C ILE A 363 -8.94 -3.04 1.16
N ILE A 364 -8.65 -3.27 2.43
CA ILE A 364 -9.27 -4.33 3.21
C ILE A 364 -10.70 -3.88 3.49
N ILE A 365 -11.70 -4.71 3.20
CA ILE A 365 -13.11 -4.50 3.54
C ILE A 365 -13.64 -5.84 4.04
N GLN A 366 -14.32 -5.88 5.18
CA GLN A 366 -14.76 -7.11 5.83
C GLN A 366 -15.97 -6.82 6.73
N PRO A 367 -16.92 -7.75 6.95
CA PRO A 367 -17.93 -7.57 7.99
C PRO A 367 -17.28 -7.49 9.38
N TYR A 368 -18.04 -7.19 10.42
CA TYR A 368 -17.56 -7.18 11.79
C TYR A 368 -18.71 -7.10 12.78
N LYS A 369 -18.67 -7.97 13.79
CA LYS A 369 -19.56 -7.94 14.95
C LYS A 369 -18.73 -7.93 16.24
N GLY A 370 -18.93 -6.91 17.08
CA GLY A 370 -18.27 -6.76 18.38
C GLY A 370 -17.98 -5.31 18.78
N PRO A 371 -17.18 -5.09 19.85
CA PRO A 371 -16.91 -3.77 20.39
C PRO A 371 -16.03 -2.89 19.48
N MET A 372 -16.39 -1.62 19.36
CA MET A 372 -15.57 -0.57 18.74
C MET A 372 -15.31 0.57 19.72
N ILE A 373 -14.07 1.05 19.73
CA ILE A 373 -13.67 2.21 20.53
C ILE A 373 -13.87 3.46 19.69
N CYS A 374 -14.89 4.25 20.02
CA CYS A 374 -15.10 5.57 19.41
C CYS A 374 -14.51 6.68 20.28
N PHE A 375 -13.50 7.38 19.76
CA PHE A 375 -12.92 8.59 20.36
C PHE A 375 -13.69 9.81 19.88
N ARG A 376 -14.34 10.53 20.80
CA ARG A 376 -15.14 11.72 20.48
C ARG A 376 -14.62 12.96 21.21
N GLY A 377 -14.39 14.01 20.44
CA GLY A 377 -14.00 15.32 20.95
C GLY A 377 -14.35 16.43 19.98
N LYS A 378 -14.01 17.67 20.36
CA LYS A 378 -14.33 18.89 19.60
C LYS A 378 -13.69 18.94 18.20
N ARG A 379 -12.57 18.23 18.00
CA ARG A 379 -11.86 18.12 16.70
C ARG A 379 -11.41 16.70 16.34
N VAL A 380 -11.94 15.68 17.03
CA VAL A 380 -11.63 14.28 16.78
C VAL A 380 -12.91 13.47 16.78
N ASP A 381 -13.12 12.70 15.73
CA ASP A 381 -14.05 11.59 15.69
C ASP A 381 -13.28 10.46 15.01
N LEU A 382 -13.15 9.33 15.69
CA LEU A 382 -12.55 8.11 15.17
C LEU A 382 -13.36 6.98 15.77
N CYS A 383 -13.81 6.00 14.99
CA CYS A 383 -14.25 4.75 15.55
C CYS A 383 -13.53 3.58 14.89
N VAL A 384 -12.93 2.76 15.72
CA VAL A 384 -11.96 1.74 15.29
C VAL A 384 -12.16 0.48 16.10
N THR A 385 -11.72 -0.64 15.53
CA THR A 385 -11.57 -1.86 16.33
C THR A 385 -10.60 -1.58 17.49
N PRO A 386 -10.74 -2.25 18.65
CA PRO A 386 -9.96 -1.98 19.87
C PRO A 386 -8.45 -1.97 19.64
N ASP A 387 -7.98 -2.57 18.55
CA ASP A 387 -6.57 -2.77 18.30
C ASP A 387 -6.26 -2.78 16.79
N HIS A 388 -6.97 -1.86 16.16
CA HIS A 388 -6.49 -0.92 15.17
C HIS A 388 -5.25 -0.12 15.62
N ASN A 389 -4.44 0.35 14.66
CA ASN A 389 -3.22 1.14 14.89
C ASN A 389 -3.48 2.66 14.89
N MET A 390 -3.48 3.27 16.07
CA MET A 390 -3.54 4.72 16.25
C MET A 390 -2.15 5.34 16.07
N LEU A 391 -2.02 6.36 15.21
CA LEU A 391 -0.81 7.20 15.19
C LEU A 391 -0.97 8.31 16.23
N VAL A 392 -0.11 8.31 17.26
CA VAL A 392 -0.16 9.28 18.37
C VAL A 392 1.17 9.98 18.55
N GLU A 393 1.15 11.18 19.15
CA GLU A 393 2.36 11.88 19.58
C GLU A 393 2.56 11.78 21.10
N THR A 394 3.76 11.33 21.49
CA THR A 394 4.15 11.21 22.90
C THR A 394 4.24 12.57 23.59
N TRP A 395 3.71 12.67 24.81
CA TRP A 395 3.56 13.96 25.52
C TRP A 395 4.88 14.69 25.79
N HIS A 396 5.94 13.95 26.14
CA HIS A 396 7.23 14.52 26.58
C HIS A 396 8.26 14.63 25.46
N SER A 397 8.39 13.60 24.61
CA SER A 397 9.42 13.59 23.55
C SER A 397 8.95 14.19 22.22
N GLY A 398 7.65 14.41 22.05
CA GLY A 398 7.05 14.83 20.79
C GLY A 398 7.24 13.82 19.64
N LYS A 399 7.80 12.63 19.86
CA LYS A 399 7.93 11.59 18.83
C LYS A 399 6.57 10.98 18.49
N LEU A 400 6.38 10.65 17.22
CA LEU A 400 5.22 9.90 16.74
C LEU A 400 5.43 8.41 16.99
N ALA A 401 4.37 7.71 17.39
CA ALA A 401 4.38 6.28 17.66
C ALA A 401 3.04 5.66 17.28
N TYR A 402 3.07 4.38 16.91
CA TYR A 402 1.87 3.57 16.78
C TYR A 402 1.51 2.95 18.12
N GLU A 403 0.24 3.08 18.52
CA GLU A 403 -0.35 2.49 19.71
C GLU A 403 -1.75 1.98 19.37
N LYS A 404 -2.26 0.98 20.08
CA LYS A 404 -3.62 0.44 19.82
C LYS A 404 -4.71 1.34 20.37
N ALA A 405 -5.92 1.23 19.83
CA ALA A 405 -7.05 2.01 20.33
C ALA A 405 -7.33 1.73 21.83
N HIS A 406 -7.24 0.48 22.28
CA HIS A 406 -7.40 0.11 23.69
C HIS A 406 -6.28 0.71 24.56
N LYS A 407 -5.08 0.92 24.01
CA LYS A 407 -4.00 1.68 24.67
C LYS A 407 -4.30 3.15 24.81
N THR A 408 -4.70 3.76 23.70
CA THR A 408 -4.94 5.19 23.69
C THR A 408 -6.11 5.54 24.61
N ARG A 409 -7.02 4.58 24.88
CA ARG A 409 -8.13 4.64 25.86
C ARG A 409 -7.68 4.73 27.33
N THR A 410 -6.63 4.00 27.75
CA THR A 410 -6.23 3.89 29.18
C THR A 410 -5.58 5.17 29.73
N ARG A 411 -5.08 6.04 28.86
CA ARG A 411 -4.48 7.35 29.22
C ARG A 411 -5.53 8.33 29.75
N SER A 412 -5.11 9.37 30.47
CA SER A 412 -5.97 10.54 30.73
C SER A 412 -6.27 11.33 29.45
N CYS A 413 -5.25 11.49 28.60
CA CYS A 413 -5.38 12.08 27.27
C CYS A 413 -4.20 11.72 26.33
N PHE A 414 -4.39 11.90 25.03
CA PHE A 414 -3.32 11.78 24.02
C PHE A 414 -3.41 12.87 22.94
N LYS A 415 -2.27 13.18 22.32
CA LYS A 415 -2.16 14.18 21.25
C LYS A 415 -2.26 13.47 19.89
N LEU A 416 -3.19 13.91 19.04
CA LEU A 416 -3.11 13.55 17.63
C LEU A 416 -1.88 14.21 16.98
N PRO A 417 -1.20 13.55 16.03
CA PRO A 417 0.05 14.01 15.43
C PRO A 417 -0.01 15.43 14.83
N ARG A 418 1.15 16.10 14.78
CA ARG A 418 1.38 17.32 13.99
C ARG A 418 2.11 16.97 12.71
N GLY A 419 1.47 17.23 11.57
CA GLY A 419 2.14 17.23 10.27
C GLY A 419 2.80 18.56 9.95
N LYS A 420 3.85 18.51 9.14
CA LYS A 420 4.49 19.64 8.47
C LYS A 420 4.35 19.46 6.96
N TRP A 421 4.05 20.52 6.23
CA TRP A 421 4.11 20.49 4.77
C TRP A 421 5.36 21.24 4.31
N ARG A 422 6.20 20.62 3.48
CA ARG A 422 7.30 21.33 2.81
C ARG A 422 6.78 22.10 1.61
N GLY A 423 6.13 21.39 0.69
CA GLY A 423 5.64 21.94 -0.58
C GLY A 423 6.75 22.40 -1.53
N ILE A 424 6.33 22.95 -2.66
CA ILE A 424 7.19 23.53 -3.69
C ILE A 424 7.35 25.03 -3.40
N GLN A 425 8.59 25.48 -3.27
CA GLN A 425 8.92 26.90 -3.27
C GLN A 425 9.19 27.35 -4.71
N ASN A 426 8.58 28.45 -5.13
CA ASN A 426 8.76 29.05 -6.45
C ASN A 426 8.40 30.53 -6.34
N GLU A 427 9.35 31.42 -6.62
CA GLU A 427 9.14 32.87 -6.50
C GLU A 427 8.11 33.40 -7.52
N THR A 428 8.11 32.85 -8.74
CA THR A 428 7.18 33.22 -9.82
C THR A 428 6.31 32.05 -10.31
N PHE A 429 5.08 32.39 -10.69
CA PHE A 429 4.12 31.53 -11.37
C PHE A 429 4.17 31.81 -12.88
N GLN A 430 4.33 30.74 -13.66
CA GLN A 430 4.53 30.76 -15.11
C GLN A 430 3.16 30.71 -15.83
N ILE A 431 2.63 31.88 -16.21
CA ILE A 431 1.30 31.99 -16.84
C ILE A 431 1.28 31.32 -18.22
N THR A 432 2.39 31.38 -18.94
CA THR A 432 2.55 30.82 -20.30
C THR A 432 2.38 29.30 -20.39
N ARG A 433 2.57 28.55 -19.29
CA ARG A 433 2.42 27.08 -19.28
C ARG A 433 1.00 26.59 -19.55
N PHE A 434 -0.01 27.45 -19.38
CA PHE A 434 -1.43 27.13 -19.52
C PHE A 434 -2.04 27.67 -20.83
N VAL A 435 -1.21 28.18 -21.75
CA VAL A 435 -1.67 28.89 -22.94
C VAL A 435 -0.83 28.52 -24.17
N ASP A 436 -1.43 27.81 -25.11
CA ASP A 436 -0.79 27.54 -26.41
C ASP A 436 -0.44 28.85 -27.15
N LYS A 437 0.77 28.92 -27.73
CA LYS A 437 1.37 30.11 -28.37
C LYS A 437 0.50 30.71 -29.48
N SER A 438 -0.33 29.89 -30.12
CA SER A 438 -1.36 30.31 -31.08
C SER A 438 -2.36 31.35 -30.52
N SER A 439 -2.53 31.40 -29.20
CA SER A 439 -3.59 32.14 -28.50
C SER A 439 -3.32 33.65 -28.35
N PHE A 440 -2.10 34.13 -28.62
CA PHE A 440 -1.68 35.51 -28.34
C PHE A 440 -2.24 36.58 -29.30
N ARG A 441 -2.91 36.19 -30.38
CA ARG A 441 -3.56 37.13 -31.31
C ARG A 441 -4.98 37.49 -30.84
N LEU A 442 -5.11 38.46 -29.92
CA LEU A 442 -6.28 39.36 -29.80
C LEU A 442 -6.10 40.43 -28.69
N ARG A 443 -5.59 41.61 -29.09
CA ARG A 443 -5.80 42.98 -28.55
C ARG A 443 -5.83 43.32 -27.04
N ALA A 444 -5.61 42.42 -26.09
CA ALA A 444 -5.34 42.77 -24.69
C ALA A 444 -3.83 43.04 -24.49
N ARG A 445 -3.46 44.12 -23.78
CA ARG A 445 -2.06 44.43 -23.43
C ARG A 445 -1.49 43.27 -22.60
N LYS A 446 -0.22 42.92 -22.85
CA LYS A 446 0.47 41.79 -22.21
C LYS A 446 0.43 41.91 -20.68
N ILE A 447 -0.25 40.98 -20.03
CA ILE A 447 0.19 40.48 -18.72
C ILE A 447 1.60 39.90 -18.92
N SER A 448 2.49 40.10 -17.93
CA SER A 448 3.82 39.48 -17.92
C SER A 448 3.71 37.96 -18.04
N ASP A 449 4.66 37.33 -18.72
CA ASP A 449 4.69 35.85 -18.86
C ASP A 449 4.82 35.16 -17.48
N GLU A 450 5.26 35.91 -16.47
CA GLU A 450 5.42 35.53 -15.07
C GLU A 450 4.79 36.55 -14.10
N ILE A 451 4.30 36.07 -12.96
CA ILE A 451 3.77 36.86 -11.84
C ILE A 451 4.34 36.28 -10.53
N PRO A 452 4.63 37.06 -9.47
CA PRO A 452 5.03 36.50 -8.17
C PRO A 452 3.97 35.50 -7.65
N THR A 453 4.42 34.31 -7.24
CA THR A 453 3.51 33.21 -6.85
C THR A 453 2.56 33.61 -5.72
N VAL A 454 3.06 34.39 -4.74
CA VAL A 454 2.27 34.90 -3.62
C VAL A 454 1.11 35.79 -4.08
N ASP A 455 1.33 36.65 -5.07
CA ASP A 455 0.33 37.55 -5.62
C ASP A 455 -0.70 36.78 -6.46
N PHE A 456 -0.22 35.85 -7.26
CA PHE A 456 -1.08 34.97 -8.05
C PHE A 456 -1.99 34.10 -7.18
N LEU A 457 -1.46 33.53 -6.10
CA LEU A 457 -2.25 32.74 -5.15
C LEU A 457 -3.24 33.60 -4.37
N TYR A 458 -2.90 34.85 -4.03
CA TYR A 458 -3.85 35.80 -3.44
C TYR A 458 -5.03 36.10 -4.39
N LEU A 459 -4.74 36.40 -5.66
CA LEU A 459 -5.74 36.60 -6.70
C LEU A 459 -6.60 35.34 -6.91
N LEU A 460 -5.99 34.16 -6.94
CA LEU A 460 -6.69 32.88 -7.03
C LEU A 460 -7.65 32.66 -5.84
N GLY A 461 -7.23 33.02 -4.63
CA GLY A 461 -8.06 32.92 -3.43
C GLY A 461 -9.30 33.82 -3.49
N LEU A 462 -9.13 35.09 -3.86
CA LEU A 462 -10.24 36.03 -4.08
C LEU A 462 -11.19 35.54 -5.18
N TYR A 463 -10.65 34.97 -6.27
CA TYR A 463 -11.47 34.42 -7.35
C TYR A 463 -12.28 33.19 -6.93
N ILE A 464 -11.75 32.34 -6.04
CA ILE A 464 -12.44 31.12 -5.61
C ILE A 464 -13.68 31.44 -4.77
N GLY A 465 -13.62 32.47 -3.92
CA GLY A 465 -14.82 33.03 -3.28
C GLY A 465 -15.62 33.90 -4.24
N ASP A 466 -15.38 35.21 -4.20
CA ASP A 466 -16.10 36.25 -4.92
C ASP A 466 -15.60 36.47 -6.36
N GLY A 467 -15.60 35.42 -7.20
CA GLY A 467 -15.19 35.57 -8.60
C GLY A 467 -15.87 34.64 -9.60
N TYR A 468 -15.92 35.07 -10.86
CA TYR A 468 -16.39 34.25 -11.99
C TYR A 468 -15.71 34.63 -13.29
N CYS A 469 -15.76 33.75 -14.29
CA CYS A 469 -15.26 34.04 -15.64
C CYS A 469 -16.42 34.26 -16.60
N ASP A 470 -16.32 35.27 -17.46
CA ASP A 470 -17.19 35.45 -18.63
C ASP A 470 -16.42 35.13 -19.92
N THR A 471 -17.13 34.48 -20.85
CA THR A 471 -16.64 34.04 -22.16
C THR A 471 -17.63 34.35 -23.29
N HIS A 472 -18.75 35.02 -23.02
CA HIS A 472 -19.77 35.31 -24.02
C HIS A 472 -19.48 36.64 -24.76
N SER A 473 -19.70 36.62 -26.08
CA SER A 473 -19.78 37.80 -26.96
C SER A 473 -18.67 38.88 -26.79
N GLN A 474 -17.42 38.50 -27.08
CA GLN A 474 -16.23 39.34 -27.34
C GLN A 474 -15.22 39.59 -26.19
N GLY A 475 -15.31 38.89 -25.04
CA GLY A 475 -14.31 38.99 -23.97
C GLY A 475 -13.84 37.64 -23.40
N PHE A 476 -12.59 37.59 -22.93
CA PHE A 476 -12.14 36.61 -21.93
C PHE A 476 -11.91 37.39 -20.64
N ILE A 477 -12.89 37.40 -19.73
CA ILE A 477 -12.88 38.29 -18.56
C ILE A 477 -12.94 37.46 -17.28
N VAL A 478 -12.07 37.79 -16.33
CA VAL A 478 -12.17 37.38 -14.93
C VAL A 478 -12.80 38.53 -14.15
N ASN A 479 -13.91 38.26 -13.48
CA ASN A 479 -14.63 39.22 -12.64
C ASN A 479 -14.38 38.89 -11.17
N TYR A 480 -14.10 39.91 -10.38
CA TYR A 480 -14.03 39.85 -8.91
C TYR A 480 -15.15 40.71 -8.33
N CYS A 481 -16.07 40.10 -7.59
CA CYS A 481 -17.26 40.72 -7.02
C CYS A 481 -16.95 41.40 -5.67
N VAL A 482 -15.99 42.33 -5.67
CA VAL A 482 -15.47 42.99 -4.47
C VAL A 482 -15.87 44.48 -4.46
N PRO A 483 -16.95 44.88 -3.76
CA PRO A 483 -17.51 46.24 -3.82
C PRO A 483 -16.59 47.35 -3.29
N GLU A 484 -16.89 48.61 -3.63
CA GLU A 484 -16.05 49.77 -3.22
C GLU A 484 -15.85 49.93 -1.72
N GLY A 485 -16.85 49.57 -0.90
CA GLY A 485 -16.75 49.59 0.56
C GLY A 485 -15.94 48.43 1.17
N ASP A 486 -15.50 47.46 0.36
CA ASP A 486 -14.78 46.29 0.86
C ASP A 486 -13.27 46.55 1.01
N LYS A 487 -12.72 46.11 2.14
CA LYS A 487 -11.29 46.24 2.47
C LYS A 487 -10.41 45.40 1.54
N ALA A 488 -10.93 44.29 1.01
CA ALA A 488 -10.25 43.49 0.02
C ALA A 488 -10.03 44.25 -1.30
N ARG A 489 -10.89 45.21 -1.67
CA ARG A 489 -10.79 45.92 -2.95
C ARG A 489 -9.47 46.68 -3.09
N GLN A 490 -9.02 47.34 -2.03
CA GLN A 490 -7.73 48.06 -2.04
C GLN A 490 -6.56 47.09 -2.22
N SER A 491 -6.59 45.93 -1.54
CA SER A 491 -5.56 44.89 -1.67
C SER A 491 -5.57 44.22 -3.04
N LEU A 492 -6.75 44.00 -3.63
CA LEU A 492 -6.92 43.53 -5.00
C LEU A 492 -6.33 44.53 -6.01
N LYS A 493 -6.76 45.80 -5.98
CA LYS A 493 -6.25 46.87 -6.86
C LYS A 493 -4.72 47.00 -6.77
N ALA A 494 -4.17 47.11 -5.56
CA ALA A 494 -2.73 47.16 -5.34
C ALA A 494 -1.97 45.90 -5.79
N THR A 495 -2.64 44.73 -5.86
CA THR A 495 -2.06 43.49 -6.40
C THR A 495 -2.09 43.46 -7.92
N LEU A 496 -3.14 43.96 -8.55
CA LEU A 496 -3.23 44.10 -10.00
C LEU A 496 -2.21 45.13 -10.51
N GLU A 497 -2.14 46.29 -9.87
CA GLU A 497 -1.25 47.41 -10.25
C GLU A 497 0.23 47.05 -10.16
N ARG A 498 0.70 46.49 -9.04
CA ARG A 498 2.12 46.11 -8.89
C ARG A 498 2.58 45.03 -9.88
N ASN A 499 1.63 44.25 -10.40
CA ASN A 499 1.87 43.23 -11.42
C ASN A 499 1.56 43.70 -12.85
N SER A 500 1.30 45.01 -13.05
CA SER A 500 0.92 45.60 -14.34
C SER A 500 -0.29 44.93 -15.01
N ILE A 501 -1.19 44.32 -14.22
CA ILE A 501 -2.43 43.72 -14.70
C ILE A 501 -3.47 44.83 -14.86
N LEU A 502 -3.87 45.09 -16.10
CA LEU A 502 -4.93 46.06 -16.38
C LEU A 502 -6.30 45.52 -16.01
N TYR A 503 -7.07 46.36 -15.33
CA TYR A 503 -8.44 46.09 -14.93
C TYR A 503 -9.35 47.28 -15.30
N ARG A 504 -10.65 47.06 -15.20
CA ARG A 504 -11.69 48.10 -15.21
C ARG A 504 -12.58 47.90 -13.99
N GLU A 505 -13.16 48.98 -13.48
CA GLU A 505 -14.16 48.92 -12.42
C GLU A 505 -15.55 48.99 -13.07
N GLU A 506 -16.49 48.15 -12.62
CA GLU A 506 -17.87 48.16 -13.10
C GLU A 506 -18.57 49.47 -12.70
N SER A 507 -19.47 49.98 -13.55
CA SER A 507 -20.01 51.34 -13.42
C SER A 507 -20.85 51.59 -12.16
N ARG A 508 -21.31 50.54 -11.47
CA ARG A 508 -22.02 50.62 -10.18
C ARG A 508 -21.11 50.29 -8.99
N GLY A 509 -19.79 50.21 -9.20
CA GLY A 509 -18.79 49.99 -8.17
C GLY A 509 -18.81 48.59 -7.55
N ARG A 510 -19.48 47.59 -8.15
CA ARG A 510 -19.63 46.26 -7.52
C ARG A 510 -18.54 45.27 -7.88
N GLU A 511 -17.91 45.42 -9.03
CA GLU A 511 -16.98 44.43 -9.59
C GLU A 511 -15.70 45.06 -10.15
N ILE A 512 -14.63 44.27 -10.17
CA ILE A 512 -13.39 44.55 -10.89
C ILE A 512 -13.23 43.51 -12.01
N HIS A 513 -13.08 44.00 -13.24
CA HIS A 513 -13.01 43.21 -14.48
C HIS A 513 -11.58 43.16 -15.01
N VAL A 514 -10.99 41.97 -15.10
CA VAL A 514 -9.65 41.73 -15.65
C VAL A 514 -9.78 40.97 -16.98
N SER A 515 -9.42 41.62 -18.09
CA SER A 515 -9.48 40.99 -19.42
C SER A 515 -8.20 40.16 -19.68
N SER A 516 -8.29 38.84 -19.54
CA SER A 516 -7.17 37.92 -19.77
C SER A 516 -7.64 36.50 -20.13
N LYS A 517 -7.36 36.09 -21.37
CA LYS A 517 -7.55 34.71 -21.85
C LYS A 517 -6.74 33.68 -21.07
N ALA A 518 -5.57 34.09 -20.55
CA ALA A 518 -4.70 33.22 -19.76
C ALA A 518 -5.31 32.94 -18.39
N LEU A 519 -5.73 34.00 -17.67
CA LEU A 519 -6.33 33.85 -16.35
C LEU A 519 -7.68 33.12 -16.43
N VAL A 520 -8.53 33.41 -17.42
CA VAL A 520 -9.79 32.65 -17.63
C VAL A 520 -9.53 31.16 -17.82
N ARG A 521 -8.49 30.76 -18.56
CA ARG A 521 -8.14 29.34 -18.71
C ARG A 521 -7.77 28.71 -17.37
N ILE A 522 -6.80 29.30 -16.65
CA ILE A 522 -6.31 28.74 -15.38
C ILE A 522 -7.42 28.72 -14.32
N PHE A 523 -8.16 29.81 -14.18
CA PHE A 523 -9.21 29.96 -13.17
C PHE A 523 -10.47 29.13 -13.48
N SER A 524 -10.68 28.72 -14.73
CA SER A 524 -11.76 27.77 -15.05
C SER A 524 -11.55 26.38 -14.43
N GLU A 525 -10.32 26.00 -14.07
CA GLU A 525 -10.03 24.76 -13.34
C GLU A 525 -10.65 24.74 -11.93
N CYS A 526 -10.94 25.92 -11.36
CA CYS A 526 -11.61 26.09 -10.07
C CYS A 526 -13.12 25.84 -10.10
N GLY A 527 -13.72 25.47 -11.24
CA GLY A 527 -15.15 25.18 -11.37
C GLY A 527 -16.03 26.39 -11.73
N ARG A 528 -17.26 26.13 -12.19
CA ARG A 528 -18.23 27.16 -12.60
C ARG A 528 -19.40 27.27 -11.63
N GLY A 529 -19.66 28.47 -11.13
CA GLY A 529 -20.70 28.72 -10.13
C GLY A 529 -20.36 28.17 -8.73
N ALA A 530 -21.15 28.55 -7.73
CA ALA A 530 -20.81 28.38 -6.31
C ALA A 530 -20.67 26.90 -5.86
N HIS A 531 -21.40 25.97 -6.47
CA HIS A 531 -21.38 24.54 -6.10
C HIS A 531 -20.19 23.77 -6.67
N GLU A 532 -19.60 24.20 -7.79
CA GLU A 532 -18.44 23.53 -8.39
C GLU A 532 -17.09 24.08 -7.89
N LYS A 533 -17.11 25.20 -7.16
CA LYS A 533 -15.91 25.90 -6.67
C LYS A 533 -14.95 24.93 -6.01
N ARG A 534 -13.66 25.02 -6.30
CA ARG A 534 -12.62 24.13 -5.74
C ARG A 534 -11.24 24.78 -5.80
N ILE A 535 -10.35 24.35 -4.91
CA ILE A 535 -8.92 24.64 -5.03
C ILE A 535 -8.29 23.58 -5.95
N PRO A 536 -7.65 23.95 -7.07
CA PRO A 536 -6.97 22.98 -7.94
C PRO A 536 -5.84 22.24 -7.21
N GLU A 537 -5.63 20.95 -7.53
CA GLU A 537 -4.60 20.12 -6.86
C GLU A 537 -3.19 20.71 -7.01
N TRP A 538 -2.88 21.36 -8.13
CA TRP A 538 -1.58 22.01 -8.33
C TRP A 538 -1.36 23.19 -7.39
N ALA A 539 -2.40 23.94 -7.02
CA ALA A 539 -2.28 25.06 -6.09
C ALA A 539 -1.95 24.57 -4.68
N LEU A 540 -2.45 23.39 -4.28
CA LEU A 540 -2.15 22.74 -3.00
C LEU A 540 -0.72 22.14 -2.92
N LYS A 541 0.10 22.24 -3.98
CA LYS A 541 1.49 21.73 -3.99
C LYS A 541 2.52 22.76 -3.49
N TYR A 542 2.19 24.05 -3.48
CA TYR A 542 3.08 25.11 -3.00
C TYR A 542 3.43 25.00 -1.51
N ALA A 543 4.53 25.63 -1.10
CA ALA A 543 5.00 25.65 0.28
C ALA A 543 4.12 26.54 1.20
N PRO A 544 4.20 26.40 2.54
CA PRO A 544 3.32 27.10 3.48
C PRO A 544 3.35 28.64 3.38
N ASN A 545 4.48 29.23 2.96
CA ASN A 545 4.59 30.68 2.82
C ASN A 545 3.66 31.17 1.70
N GLU A 546 3.74 30.56 0.53
CA GLU A 546 2.94 30.85 -0.66
C GLU A 546 1.47 30.48 -0.44
N LEU A 547 1.19 29.30 0.15
CA LEU A 547 -0.17 28.88 0.50
C LEU A 547 -0.86 29.83 1.49
N SER A 548 -0.11 30.60 2.31
CA SER A 548 -0.71 31.58 3.22
C SER A 548 -1.41 32.73 2.48
N PHE A 549 -0.95 33.08 1.27
CA PHE A 549 -1.59 34.09 0.42
C PHE A 549 -2.86 33.56 -0.27
N LEU A 550 -2.87 32.28 -0.67
CA LEU A 550 -4.10 31.61 -1.11
C LEU A 550 -5.17 31.64 -0.03
N LEU A 551 -4.79 31.28 1.20
CA LEU A 551 -5.69 31.35 2.35
C LEU A 551 -6.12 32.80 2.62
N LYS A 552 -5.22 33.79 2.51
CA LYS A 552 -5.59 35.20 2.68
C LYS A 552 -6.65 35.64 1.66
N GLY A 553 -6.51 35.28 0.37
CA GLY A 553 -7.51 35.64 -0.64
C GLY A 553 -8.89 35.02 -0.37
N LEU A 554 -8.91 33.78 0.14
CA LEU A 554 -10.14 33.13 0.59
C LEU A 554 -10.73 33.80 1.84
N ILE A 555 -9.90 34.28 2.78
CA ILE A 555 -10.37 34.95 3.99
C ILE A 555 -10.85 36.39 3.73
N ASP A 556 -10.23 37.08 2.76
CA ASP A 556 -10.61 38.41 2.33
C ASP A 556 -11.90 38.45 1.46
N SER A 557 -12.43 37.28 1.05
CA SER A 557 -13.72 37.13 0.34
C SER A 557 -14.80 36.55 1.28
N ASP A 558 -15.27 35.31 1.08
CA ASP A 558 -16.33 34.69 1.92
C ASP A 558 -15.90 34.31 3.35
N GLY A 559 -14.64 34.55 3.72
CA GLY A 559 -14.09 34.08 4.98
C GLY A 559 -14.24 35.05 6.15
N TRP A 560 -13.88 34.55 7.33
CA TRP A 560 -13.85 35.31 8.56
C TRP A 560 -12.65 34.88 9.40
N GLN A 561 -11.96 35.85 10.01
CA GLN A 561 -10.85 35.61 10.92
C GLN A 561 -11.05 36.39 12.24
N GLU A 562 -10.82 35.70 13.35
CA GLU A 562 -10.72 36.28 14.68
C GLU A 562 -9.51 37.23 14.79
N LYS A 563 -9.61 38.33 15.56
CA LYS A 563 -8.53 39.33 15.64
C LYS A 563 -7.19 38.70 16.07
N GLY A 564 -6.13 39.00 15.32
CA GLY A 564 -4.75 38.59 15.61
C GLY A 564 -4.20 37.51 14.64
N PRO A 565 -2.87 37.37 14.54
CA PRO A 565 -2.22 36.51 13.54
C PRO A 565 -2.45 35.01 13.75
N GLU A 566 -2.77 34.57 14.97
CA GLU A 566 -3.17 33.18 15.28
C GLU A 566 -4.68 32.98 15.42
N GLY A 567 -5.48 34.01 15.07
CA GLY A 567 -6.94 33.97 15.18
C GLY A 567 -7.56 32.77 14.46
N ARG A 568 -8.65 32.23 15.03
CA ARG A 568 -9.42 31.17 14.37
C ARG A 568 -10.02 31.71 13.08
N MET A 569 -9.97 30.88 12.05
CA MET A 569 -10.57 31.19 10.74
C MET A 569 -11.82 30.35 10.53
N ARG A 570 -12.77 30.92 9.79
CA ARG A 570 -13.99 30.26 9.32
C ARG A 570 -14.17 30.59 7.85
N TYR A 571 -14.60 29.61 7.08
CA TYR A 571 -15.05 29.80 5.70
C TYR A 571 -16.37 29.06 5.52
N VAL A 572 -17.33 29.66 4.81
CA VAL A 572 -18.65 29.08 4.54
C VAL A 572 -18.78 28.88 3.04
N THR A 573 -19.24 27.70 2.61
CA THR A 573 -19.41 27.40 1.19
C THR A 573 -20.56 26.43 0.94
N VAL A 574 -21.09 26.42 -0.28
CA VAL A 574 -22.05 25.42 -0.77
C VAL A 574 -21.39 24.33 -1.65
N SER A 575 -20.07 24.39 -1.85
CA SER A 575 -19.29 23.39 -2.57
C SER A 575 -18.57 22.42 -1.62
N GLU A 576 -18.85 21.12 -1.76
CA GLU A 576 -18.09 20.08 -1.07
C GLU A 576 -16.67 19.91 -1.64
N HIS A 577 -16.45 20.19 -2.94
CA HIS A 577 -15.12 20.21 -3.53
C HIS A 577 -14.22 21.31 -2.93
N LEU A 578 -14.80 22.46 -2.57
CA LEU A 578 -14.06 23.53 -1.88
C LEU A 578 -13.74 23.12 -0.43
N VAL A 579 -14.63 22.40 0.24
CA VAL A 579 -14.36 21.82 1.58
C VAL A 579 -13.13 20.90 1.54
N HIS A 580 -13.02 20.02 0.54
CA HIS A 580 -11.85 19.14 0.37
C HIS A 580 -10.55 19.95 0.26
N GLY A 581 -10.54 20.98 -0.59
CA GLY A 581 -9.39 21.87 -0.77
C GLY A 581 -9.03 22.65 0.50
N LEU A 582 -10.02 23.23 1.19
CA LEU A 582 -9.83 23.97 2.45
C LEU A 582 -9.28 23.09 3.57
N VAL A 583 -9.70 21.82 3.66
CA VAL A 583 -9.18 20.87 4.65
C VAL A 583 -7.70 20.55 4.36
N GLN A 584 -7.35 20.26 3.11
CA GLN A 584 -5.95 20.04 2.72
C GLN A 584 -5.09 21.29 2.97
N LEU A 585 -5.56 22.48 2.55
CA LEU A 585 -4.90 23.77 2.78
C LEU A 585 -4.68 24.04 4.27
N GLY A 586 -5.71 23.82 5.09
CA GLY A 586 -5.65 23.98 6.54
C GLY A 586 -4.55 23.11 7.18
N PHE A 587 -4.52 21.82 6.87
CA PHE A 587 -3.49 20.90 7.37
C PHE A 587 -2.08 21.30 6.89
N LYS A 588 -1.93 21.69 5.62
CA LYS A 588 -0.64 22.14 5.06
C LYS A 588 -0.12 23.42 5.72
N LEU A 589 -1.01 24.31 6.15
CA LEU A 589 -0.69 25.54 6.90
C LEU A 589 -0.62 25.34 8.43
N GLY A 590 -0.71 24.10 8.93
CA GLY A 590 -0.61 23.77 10.36
C GLY A 590 -1.85 24.11 11.19
N PHE A 591 -3.01 24.26 10.55
CA PHE A 591 -4.31 24.28 11.21
C PHE A 591 -4.87 22.86 11.35
N TYR A 592 -5.82 22.70 12.28
CA TYR A 592 -6.67 21.52 12.40
C TYR A 592 -8.10 21.91 11.99
N PRO A 593 -8.50 21.64 10.74
CA PRO A 593 -9.82 21.96 10.25
C PRO A 593 -10.89 21.06 10.89
N THR A 594 -12.11 21.59 10.99
CA THR A 594 -13.34 20.84 11.27
C THR A 594 -14.45 21.38 10.38
N VAL A 595 -15.25 20.49 9.82
CA VAL A 595 -16.36 20.80 8.91
C VAL A 595 -17.67 20.56 9.66
N SER A 596 -18.64 21.45 9.51
CA SER A 596 -20.02 21.21 9.93
C SER A 596 -21.00 21.56 8.82
N ARG A 597 -21.89 20.62 8.48
CA ARG A 597 -22.98 20.82 7.52
C ARG A 597 -24.15 21.55 8.20
N ARG A 598 -24.69 22.57 7.54
CA ARG A 598 -25.88 23.33 7.96
C ARG A 598 -26.87 23.38 6.81
N GLU A 599 -28.07 22.90 7.04
CA GLU A 599 -29.22 23.13 6.15
C GLU A 599 -29.93 24.41 6.58
N SER A 600 -30.21 25.29 5.62
CA SER A 600 -31.01 26.49 5.80
C SER A 600 -32.24 26.40 4.90
N LYS A 601 -33.44 26.63 5.46
CA LYS A 601 -34.68 26.71 4.69
C LYS A 601 -35.02 28.17 4.44
N SER A 602 -35.25 28.51 3.18
CA SER A 602 -35.71 29.83 2.75
C SER A 602 -37.09 29.68 2.10
N THR A 603 -38.07 30.40 2.63
CA THR A 603 -39.42 30.47 2.05
C THR A 603 -39.52 31.75 1.23
N PHE A 604 -39.78 31.61 -0.06
CA PHE A 604 -40.00 32.75 -0.96
C PHE A 604 -41.45 33.27 -0.85
N ARG A 605 -41.73 34.44 -1.44
CA ARG A 605 -43.06 35.08 -1.36
C ARG A 605 -44.20 34.22 -1.94
N ASP A 606 -43.87 33.25 -2.78
CA ASP A 606 -44.82 32.35 -3.45
C ASP A 606 -44.92 30.97 -2.75
N GLU A 607 -44.78 30.96 -1.42
CA GLU A 607 -44.81 29.80 -0.48
C GLU A 607 -43.81 28.66 -0.73
N HIS A 608 -43.05 28.70 -1.83
CA HIS A 608 -42.03 27.71 -2.15
C HIS A 608 -40.87 27.77 -1.14
N THR A 609 -40.63 26.65 -0.46
CA THR A 609 -39.54 26.48 0.50
C THR A 609 -38.39 25.71 -0.13
N THR A 610 -37.26 26.39 -0.35
CA THR A 610 -36.01 25.76 -0.81
C THR A 610 -35.10 25.49 0.37
N SER A 611 -34.51 24.29 0.47
CA SER A 611 -33.41 24.01 1.39
C SER A 611 -32.06 24.13 0.72
N THR A 612 -31.18 24.96 1.29
CA THR A 612 -29.79 25.11 0.84
C THR A 612 -28.86 24.47 1.86
N ILE A 613 -28.03 23.54 1.40
CA ILE A 613 -26.98 22.93 2.20
C ILE A 613 -25.72 23.80 2.10
N SER A 614 -25.17 24.15 3.26
CA SER A 614 -23.90 24.86 3.40
C SER A 614 -22.95 24.11 4.32
N TYR A 615 -21.66 24.27 4.08
CA TYR A 615 -20.57 23.70 4.86
C TYR A 615 -19.80 24.83 5.53
N ILE A 616 -19.56 24.70 6.83
CA ILE A 616 -18.78 25.65 7.62
C ILE A 616 -17.46 24.97 7.97
N VAL A 617 -16.37 25.41 7.33
CA VAL A 617 -15.01 24.96 7.62
C VAL A 617 -14.41 25.89 8.67
N ASN A 618 -14.16 25.38 9.88
CA ASN A 618 -13.50 26.13 10.96
C ASN A 618 -12.04 25.64 11.06
N MET A 619 -11.07 26.55 10.99
CA MET A 619 -9.63 26.27 11.04
C MET A 619 -9.01 26.90 12.30
N ALA A 620 -8.21 26.12 13.04
CA ALA A 620 -7.55 26.60 14.25
C ALA A 620 -6.20 25.91 14.48
N ARG A 621 -5.22 26.66 14.99
CA ARG A 621 -3.87 26.14 15.32
C ARG A 621 -3.82 25.34 16.64
N THR A 622 -4.85 25.48 17.48
CA THR A 622 -4.98 24.72 18.72
C THR A 622 -5.11 23.23 18.43
N ARG A 623 -4.19 22.45 18.98
CA ARG A 623 -4.03 21.02 18.67
C ARG A 623 -5.19 20.18 19.22
N PRO A 624 -5.70 19.16 18.50
CA PRO A 624 -6.61 18.19 19.07
C PRO A 624 -5.88 17.36 20.13
N VAL A 625 -6.34 17.53 21.37
CA VAL A 625 -6.05 16.61 22.47
C VAL A 625 -7.31 15.77 22.66
N VAL A 626 -7.16 14.45 22.56
CA VAL A 626 -8.23 13.52 22.92
C VAL A 626 -8.12 13.32 24.42
N TYR A 627 -9.07 13.88 25.17
CA TYR A 627 -9.25 13.58 26.58
C TYR A 627 -10.15 12.36 26.69
N ASN A 628 -9.70 11.36 27.46
CA ASN A 628 -10.45 10.12 27.67
C ASN A 628 -11.35 10.19 28.92
N ARG A 629 -11.19 11.22 29.75
CA ARG A 629 -12.08 11.56 30.87
C ARG A 629 -12.50 13.03 30.77
N LYS A 630 -13.72 13.33 31.19
CA LYS A 630 -14.22 14.70 31.41
C LYS A 630 -13.71 15.24 32.76
N GLN A 631 -13.99 16.51 33.05
CA GLN A 631 -13.63 17.15 34.34
C GLN A 631 -14.33 16.51 35.55
N ASP A 632 -15.50 15.90 35.35
CA ASP A 632 -16.24 15.12 36.36
C ASP A 632 -15.70 13.68 36.57
N GLY A 633 -14.63 13.28 35.85
CA GLY A 633 -14.03 11.96 35.91
C GLY A 633 -14.68 10.89 35.03
N THR A 634 -15.85 11.15 34.43
CA THR A 634 -16.54 10.21 33.53
C THR A 634 -15.79 10.03 32.20
N PRO A 635 -15.87 8.86 31.54
CA PRO A 635 -15.23 8.66 30.24
C PRO A 635 -15.74 9.63 29.16
N ASN A 636 -14.83 10.09 28.31
CA ASN A 636 -15.09 10.91 27.12
C ASN A 636 -14.82 10.15 25.80
N LEU A 637 -14.94 8.83 25.88
CA LEU A 637 -14.91 7.89 24.77
C LEU A 637 -16.05 6.89 24.97
N THR A 638 -16.57 6.35 23.89
CA THR A 638 -17.67 5.38 23.93
C THR A 638 -17.22 4.09 23.29
N GLU A 639 -17.30 3.00 24.04
CA GLU A 639 -17.31 1.65 23.48
C GLU A 639 -18.74 1.38 22.99
N LYS A 640 -18.89 0.97 21.73
CA LYS A 640 -20.18 0.56 21.16
C LYS A 640 -20.06 -0.86 20.63
N GLU A 641 -21.08 -1.69 20.86
CA GLU A 641 -21.27 -2.85 20.00
C GLU A 641 -21.55 -2.37 18.58
N TYR A 642 -20.90 -3.00 17.61
CA TYR A 642 -21.04 -2.72 16.19
C TYR A 642 -21.32 -4.02 15.46
N ASP A 643 -22.25 -3.98 14.51
CA ASP A 643 -22.59 -5.09 13.62
C ASP A 643 -22.74 -4.49 12.23
N GLY A 644 -21.70 -4.62 11.40
CA GLY A 644 -21.55 -3.85 10.16
C GLY A 644 -20.26 -4.19 9.42
N ILE A 645 -19.74 -3.26 8.61
CA ILE A 645 -18.50 -3.47 7.84
C ILE A 645 -17.35 -2.67 8.48
N ILE A 646 -16.19 -3.32 8.61
CA ILE A 646 -14.92 -2.65 8.87
C ILE A 646 -14.00 -2.71 7.65
N TRP A 647 -13.16 -1.70 7.47
CA TRP A 647 -12.28 -1.55 6.33
C TRP A 647 -10.92 -0.96 6.72
N CYS A 648 -9.91 -0.99 5.85
CA CYS A 648 -8.61 -0.33 6.08
C CYS A 648 -7.85 -0.16 4.76
N ALA A 649 -7.21 1.00 4.54
CA ALA A 649 -6.28 1.18 3.43
C ALA A 649 -4.84 0.87 3.86
N THR A 650 -4.18 -0.03 3.14
CA THR A 650 -2.73 -0.24 3.24
C THR A 650 -2.02 0.90 2.48
N VAL A 651 -1.03 1.53 3.13
CA VAL A 651 -0.23 2.67 2.62
C VAL A 651 1.22 2.56 3.13
N PRO A 652 2.24 3.10 2.42
CA PRO A 652 3.64 2.78 2.71
C PRO A 652 4.13 3.21 4.08
N ASN A 653 3.63 4.34 4.60
CA ASN A 653 4.00 4.82 5.94
C ASN A 653 3.18 4.15 7.05
N HIS A 654 2.28 3.21 6.71
CA HIS A 654 1.32 2.55 7.60
C HIS A 654 0.39 3.53 8.34
N ASN A 655 0.17 4.73 7.78
CA ASN A 655 -0.93 5.58 8.20
C ASN A 655 -1.46 6.51 7.11
N PHE A 656 -2.73 6.87 7.22
CA PHE A 656 -3.39 7.86 6.37
C PHE A 656 -4.35 8.76 7.15
N LEU A 657 -4.64 9.94 6.60
CA LEU A 657 -5.61 10.90 7.10
C LEU A 657 -7.01 10.37 6.82
N VAL A 658 -7.76 10.14 7.89
CA VAL A 658 -9.17 9.79 7.87
C VAL A 658 -10.04 10.96 8.27
N GLU A 659 -11.26 10.98 7.74
CA GLU A 659 -12.35 11.86 8.11
C GLU A 659 -13.48 11.04 8.76
N ARG A 660 -14.14 11.63 9.75
CA ARG A 660 -15.42 11.15 10.28
C ARG A 660 -16.19 12.31 10.90
N ASN A 661 -17.47 12.44 10.58
CA ASN A 661 -18.37 13.44 11.18
C ASN A 661 -17.79 14.88 11.18
N GLY A 662 -17.09 15.25 10.10
CA GLY A 662 -16.44 16.54 9.91
C GLY A 662 -15.12 16.75 10.67
N LYS A 663 -14.51 15.69 11.18
CA LYS A 663 -13.28 15.72 12.01
C LYS A 663 -12.22 14.78 11.45
N PHE A 664 -10.94 15.07 11.70
CA PHE A 664 -9.84 14.51 10.91
C PHE A 664 -8.64 14.04 11.76
N ALA A 665 -8.03 12.90 11.43
CA ALA A 665 -6.90 12.29 12.17
C ALA A 665 -6.08 11.27 11.33
N PHE A 666 -4.88 10.84 11.76
CA PHE A 666 -4.03 9.85 11.05
C PHE A 666 -3.98 8.45 11.76
N CYS A 667 -4.07 7.29 11.05
CA CYS A 667 -4.18 5.87 11.59
C CYS A 667 -3.77 4.70 10.59
N GLY A 668 -3.59 3.38 10.95
CA GLY A 668 -2.87 2.25 10.18
C GLY A 668 -3.40 0.73 10.01
N ASN A 669 -2.59 -0.32 9.58
CA ASN A 669 -2.99 -1.68 8.96
C ASN A 669 -2.42 -3.13 9.47
N SER A 670 -2.24 -4.25 8.66
CA SER A 670 -2.07 -5.74 9.08
C SER A 670 -1.48 -6.87 8.07
N THR A 671 -1.20 -8.20 8.42
CA THR A 671 -0.56 -9.36 7.58
C THR A 671 -0.99 -10.93 7.73
N ARG A 672 -0.15 -12.02 7.47
CA ARG A 672 -0.44 -13.52 7.08
C ARG A 672 0.42 -14.77 7.65
N GLY A 673 0.04 -16.11 7.54
CA GLY A 673 0.94 -17.36 7.47
C GLY A 673 0.54 -18.82 8.00
N ASN A 674 0.56 -19.96 7.23
CA ASN A 674 0.01 -21.33 7.62
C ASN A 674 0.98 -22.49 8.04
N THR A 675 1.95 -22.92 7.20
CA THR A 675 2.72 -24.20 7.28
C THR A 675 3.21 -24.65 8.67
N ILE A 676 3.62 -23.70 9.52
CA ILE A 676 4.12 -23.93 10.88
C ILE A 676 3.13 -24.70 11.75
N LEU A 677 1.83 -24.39 11.61
CA LEU A 677 0.75 -24.94 12.43
C LEU A 677 0.67 -26.46 12.27
N GLN A 678 0.53 -26.92 11.03
CA GLN A 678 0.37 -28.33 10.69
C GLN A 678 1.61 -29.18 11.05
N TYR A 679 2.84 -28.72 10.76
CA TYR A 679 4.05 -29.47 11.13
C TYR A 679 4.20 -29.62 12.66
N CYS A 680 3.83 -28.58 13.41
CA CYS A 680 3.85 -28.61 14.87
C CYS A 680 2.61 -29.27 15.49
N ARG A 681 1.68 -29.79 14.66
CA ARG A 681 0.40 -30.40 15.10
C ARG A 681 -0.43 -29.46 15.98
N LEU A 682 -0.41 -28.18 15.65
CA LEU A 682 -1.22 -27.14 16.28
C LEU A 682 -2.55 -27.08 15.51
N ASP A 683 -3.51 -27.84 15.99
CA ASP A 683 -4.87 -27.92 15.46
C ASP A 683 -5.86 -27.12 16.34
N ASN A 684 -7.14 -27.15 15.98
CA ASN A 684 -8.22 -26.46 16.68
C ASN A 684 -8.48 -26.91 18.12
N ARG A 685 -7.84 -28.00 18.58
CA ARG A 685 -7.86 -28.39 20.00
C ARG A 685 -6.97 -27.47 20.82
N LEU A 686 -5.80 -27.13 20.28
CA LEU A 686 -4.75 -26.33 20.91
C LEU A 686 -4.86 -24.82 20.60
N ILE A 687 -5.17 -24.46 19.35
CA ILE A 687 -5.34 -23.05 18.94
C ILE A 687 -6.81 -22.82 18.66
N LYS A 688 -7.46 -21.96 19.44
CA LYS A 688 -8.93 -21.84 19.39
C LYS A 688 -9.40 -21.15 18.11
N LYS A 689 -8.74 -20.06 17.71
CA LYS A 689 -9.08 -19.33 16.49
C LYS A 689 -7.83 -18.75 15.82
N ALA A 690 -7.85 -18.65 14.50
CA ALA A 690 -6.87 -17.91 13.72
C ALA A 690 -7.53 -16.67 13.14
N THR A 691 -6.76 -15.63 12.83
CA THR A 691 -7.35 -14.41 12.26
C THR A 691 -6.59 -13.91 11.04
N ASP A 692 -7.36 -13.45 10.06
CA ASP A 692 -6.93 -13.08 8.71
C ASP A 692 -7.70 -11.82 8.29
N ALA A 693 -7.12 -11.04 7.37
CA ALA A 693 -7.69 -9.78 6.89
C ALA A 693 -8.59 -9.94 5.65
N ASN A 694 -8.61 -11.10 4.97
CA ASN A 694 -9.57 -11.33 3.90
C ASN A 694 -10.89 -11.92 4.47
N PRO A 695 -12.05 -11.26 4.32
CA PRO A 695 -13.34 -11.77 4.80
C PRO A 695 -13.84 -13.02 4.09
N GLU A 696 -13.44 -13.29 2.85
CA GLU A 696 -13.83 -14.48 2.10
C GLU A 696 -13.38 -15.77 2.81
N LYS A 697 -12.39 -15.65 3.70
CA LYS A 697 -11.87 -16.74 4.52
C LYS A 697 -12.59 -16.91 5.85
N TRP A 698 -13.46 -15.99 6.24
CA TRP A 698 -14.04 -16.02 7.57
C TRP A 698 -15.19 -17.02 7.66
N GLY A 699 -15.25 -17.76 8.76
CA GLY A 699 -16.11 -18.96 8.83
C GLY A 699 -15.57 -20.16 8.04
N LEU A 700 -14.63 -19.95 7.11
CA LEU A 700 -13.76 -21.01 6.61
C LEU A 700 -12.74 -21.42 7.69
N ARG A 701 -12.04 -22.52 7.43
CA ARG A 701 -11.03 -23.10 8.31
C ARG A 701 -9.68 -23.16 7.60
N ILE A 702 -8.63 -23.05 8.39
CA ILE A 702 -7.27 -23.38 7.93
C ILE A 702 -7.21 -24.89 7.66
N PRO A 703 -6.89 -25.34 6.42
CA PRO A 703 -6.91 -26.75 6.10
C PRO A 703 -5.89 -27.55 6.92
N GLY A 704 -6.24 -28.79 7.25
CA GLY A 704 -5.40 -29.71 8.04
C GLY A 704 -5.27 -29.41 9.53
N THR A 705 -5.56 -28.18 9.96
CA THR A 705 -5.60 -27.81 11.39
C THR A 705 -7.04 -27.63 11.89
N GLY A 706 -7.99 -27.36 10.98
CA GLY A 706 -9.38 -27.13 11.31
C GLY A 706 -9.62 -25.87 12.15
N ILE A 707 -8.61 -25.01 12.29
CA ILE A 707 -8.68 -23.78 13.09
C ILE A 707 -9.64 -22.82 12.38
N PRO A 708 -10.72 -22.37 13.04
CA PRO A 708 -11.65 -21.41 12.45
C PRO A 708 -10.96 -20.07 12.22
N ILE A 709 -11.22 -19.46 11.08
CA ILE A 709 -10.71 -18.14 10.72
C ILE A 709 -11.77 -17.11 11.10
N VAL A 710 -11.37 -16.17 11.96
CA VAL A 710 -12.23 -15.13 12.53
C VAL A 710 -11.55 -13.75 12.45
N SER A 711 -12.25 -12.69 12.86
CA SER A 711 -11.65 -11.35 12.95
C SER A 711 -10.67 -11.24 14.14
N LYS A 712 -9.60 -10.43 14.05
CA LYS A 712 -8.70 -10.14 15.21
C LYS A 712 -9.45 -9.74 16.46
N VAL A 713 -10.60 -9.06 16.31
CA VAL A 713 -11.27 -8.44 17.45
C VAL A 713 -12.02 -9.47 18.26
N GLU A 714 -12.69 -10.41 17.60
CA GLU A 714 -13.23 -11.61 18.25
C GLU A 714 -12.10 -12.30 19.05
N ALA A 715 -10.98 -12.57 18.37
CA ALA A 715 -9.82 -13.22 18.97
C ALA A 715 -9.14 -12.47 20.13
N ARG A 716 -9.38 -11.16 20.28
CA ARG A 716 -8.80 -10.35 21.37
C ARG A 716 -9.79 -10.02 22.46
N HIS A 717 -11.09 -9.97 22.15
CA HIS A 717 -12.16 -9.99 23.13
C HIS A 717 -12.07 -11.26 23.99
N ASP A 718 -11.71 -12.39 23.37
CA ASP A 718 -11.40 -13.65 24.05
C ASP A 718 -10.15 -13.57 24.99
N ASN A 719 -9.46 -12.42 25.03
CA ASN A 719 -8.25 -12.09 25.81
C ASN A 719 -7.29 -13.26 26.01
N PRO A 720 -6.69 -13.78 24.93
CA PRO A 720 -5.99 -15.04 24.99
C PRO A 720 -4.64 -14.93 25.69
N ASP A 721 -4.25 -15.90 26.49
CA ASP A 721 -2.93 -15.90 27.15
C ASP A 721 -1.77 -15.78 26.14
N TYR A 722 -1.96 -16.30 24.91
CA TYR A 722 -0.97 -16.24 23.85
C TYR A 722 -1.50 -15.90 22.44
N PHE A 723 -0.79 -15.02 21.73
CA PHE A 723 -0.87 -14.91 20.27
C PHE A 723 0.34 -15.57 19.61
N LEU A 724 0.09 -16.49 18.68
CA LEU A 724 1.10 -17.12 17.82
C LEU A 724 1.34 -16.22 16.59
N VAL A 725 2.51 -15.59 16.53
CA VAL A 725 2.88 -14.66 15.46
C VAL A 725 3.57 -15.41 14.32
N LEU A 726 2.76 -15.85 13.35
CA LEU A 726 3.20 -16.53 12.13
C LEU A 726 3.84 -15.58 11.08
N PRO A 727 3.35 -14.33 10.86
CA PRO A 727 4.05 -13.32 10.05
C PRO A 727 5.29 -12.74 10.78
N HIS A 728 6.26 -13.60 11.11
CA HIS A 728 7.36 -13.30 12.02
C HIS A 728 8.36 -12.26 11.48
N HIS A 729 8.47 -12.07 10.15
CA HIS A 729 9.24 -10.97 9.56
C HIS A 729 8.70 -9.59 9.94
N PHE A 730 7.40 -9.49 10.28
CA PHE A 730 6.73 -8.28 10.74
C PHE A 730 6.70 -8.17 12.28
N LEU A 731 7.45 -9.01 13.01
CA LEU A 731 7.33 -9.12 14.47
C LEU A 731 7.52 -7.78 15.20
N GLU A 732 8.53 -6.98 14.86
CA GLU A 732 8.78 -5.72 15.59
C GLU A 732 7.67 -4.69 15.39
N GLU A 733 6.96 -4.77 14.26
CA GLU A 733 5.73 -4.03 14.03
C GLU A 733 4.62 -4.61 14.91
N ILE A 734 4.37 -5.92 14.83
CA ILE A 734 3.36 -6.65 15.61
C ILE A 734 3.57 -6.51 17.14
N ARG A 735 4.80 -6.33 17.62
CA ARG A 735 5.16 -6.05 19.04
C ARG A 735 4.88 -4.61 19.45
N ARG A 736 5.22 -3.64 18.59
CA ARG A 736 4.84 -2.23 18.77
C ARG A 736 3.32 -2.11 18.82
N GLU A 737 2.66 -2.89 17.98
CA GLU A 737 1.22 -3.08 17.92
C GLU A 737 0.65 -3.64 19.24
N GLU A 738 0.75 -4.94 19.55
CA GLU A 738 0.07 -5.54 20.71
C GLU A 738 0.70 -5.24 22.08
N ARG A 739 1.39 -4.13 22.27
CA ARG A 739 2.08 -3.85 23.53
C ARG A 739 1.14 -3.82 24.77
N GLU A 740 -0.19 -3.80 24.68
CA GLU A 740 -1.07 -3.76 25.89
C GLU A 740 -1.61 -5.13 26.24
N TYR A 741 -2.07 -5.88 25.25
CA TYR A 741 -2.08 -7.33 25.30
C TYR A 741 -0.79 -7.91 25.93
N LEU A 742 0.40 -7.39 25.55
CA LEU A 742 1.67 -7.78 26.18
C LEU A 742 1.87 -7.25 27.62
N HIS A 743 1.22 -6.15 28.01
CA HIS A 743 1.30 -5.57 29.36
C HIS A 743 0.21 -6.08 30.31
N SER A 744 -0.91 -6.62 29.81
CA SER A 744 -1.98 -7.27 30.58
C SER A 744 -1.62 -8.70 31.00
N GLY A 745 -0.41 -9.16 30.64
CA GLY A 745 0.11 -10.50 30.95
C GLY A 745 0.10 -11.47 29.77
N GLY A 746 -0.61 -11.12 28.69
CA GLY A 746 -0.58 -11.85 27.42
C GLY A 746 0.83 -11.86 26.81
N LYS A 747 1.12 -12.86 25.98
CA LYS A 747 2.48 -13.05 25.43
C LYS A 747 2.43 -13.49 23.98
N PHE A 748 3.39 -13.04 23.19
CA PHE A 748 3.60 -13.62 21.87
C PHE A 748 4.41 -14.88 21.92
N ILE A 749 3.97 -15.85 21.14
CA ILE A 749 4.76 -16.99 20.74
C ILE A 749 5.29 -16.69 19.34
N VAL A 750 6.60 -16.63 19.19
CA VAL A 750 7.26 -16.40 17.90
C VAL A 750 8.02 -17.67 17.54
N PRO A 751 7.66 -18.36 16.45
CA PRO A 751 8.29 -19.64 16.10
C PRO A 751 9.65 -19.48 15.41
N LEU A 752 9.85 -18.36 14.68
CA LEU A 752 10.97 -18.13 13.77
C LEU A 752 11.62 -16.74 13.99
N PRO A 753 12.93 -16.58 13.69
CA PRO A 753 13.87 -17.60 13.22
C PRO A 753 14.31 -18.60 14.31
N GLN A 754 13.95 -18.34 15.56
CA GLN A 754 14.09 -19.25 16.70
C GLN A 754 12.86 -19.10 17.59
N PHE A 755 12.44 -20.20 18.24
CA PHE A 755 11.36 -20.16 19.22
C PHE A 755 11.70 -19.18 20.35
N ARG A 756 10.84 -18.18 20.54
CA ARG A 756 10.93 -17.25 21.66
C ARG A 756 9.54 -16.81 22.11
N LEU A 757 9.42 -16.58 23.41
CA LEU A 757 8.31 -15.81 23.95
C LEU A 757 8.69 -14.34 23.95
N VAL A 758 7.74 -13.48 23.64
CA VAL A 758 7.87 -12.04 23.83
C VAL A 758 6.73 -11.60 24.74
N GLY A 759 7.09 -11.13 25.94
CA GLY A 759 6.18 -10.41 26.84
C GLY A 759 6.33 -8.90 26.71
N SER A 760 5.80 -8.19 27.71
CA SER A 760 6.00 -6.76 27.98
C SER A 760 7.46 -6.31 27.87
#